data_AF-A0A9D2AUQ6-F1
#
_entry.id   AF-A0A9D2AUQ6-F1
#
_cell.length_a   1.000
_cell.length_b   1.000
_cell.length_c   1.000
_cell.angle_alpha   90.00
_cell.angle_beta   90.00
_cell.angle_gamma   90.00
#
_symmetry.space_group_name_H-M   'P 1'
#
loop_
_entity.id
_entity.type
_entity.pdbx_description
1 polymer ?
#
loop_
_entity_poly.entity_id
_entity_poly.type
_entity_poly.pdbx_seq_one_letter_code
_entity_poly.pdbx_strand_id
1 'polypeptide(L)'
;MAQFFRLKYGYETVLFYLAFFLGMLFLNFTMDRGEPFSLALLAAGLVCGLPALPSAGLCLVAGAACLPEGWIAFLAHAAAAIILGGAFFFLQRRTQPLKALPPIALAAALIPYLCLYGQLIYHDYIRAALIAAVIFSLAFIFTGALRCAMFRAGKCRLSPEEYVFCAAAVAAAGIGMVNCLGPYAYRAAAILALLLACALLRGSGAVLCALVISLPLSICESASAAAPVLTATAAFALYAAVALALLRTGKIATAVAVFLSDAFMHYFTRYFASADPLAAFSSPSFYLYLLVPFIPCLLFALAPERWIQALHARVHRFDEGRLTRASINRNRARVGERLFEISAAFKEIENVFVSLDGGEPAENAQEAMLRTLRGEVCVGCDKREECGGAVEEALSRLVAVGCARGKVSLIDLPAAIAAGCRNPSSLLFSLNKQLSEYSRTAADDESAAQGRKLFADQARGLAEMLKNLALQQGTPVGVHPEAERKLRLALSRAGVLCDEALICGAEPEIYLTASSDAAGDKIRAVAEGALGYRVTVAAKHALSAGKNCWLLRRLPRFDAAFGIASATKAGETASGDTCSVIRIDERTFLCALSDGMGSGEQARRISDCAVSLIESFYRAGMAGETVLSTVNRLLSFNREESFACIDMATVNLDTGRADIIKIGSPLGFLLADDSIEILESNSLPLGVLEGVRPTALQRSLSDGNVLLLISDGITAAFGSSTDIADFLARARTDNPQTLADGLLAAALSKTGGIAIDDMTAVAVRLILQ
;
A
#
# COMPACT_ATOMS: atom_id res chain seq x y z
N MET A 1 0.52 6.17 29.24
CA MET A 1 1.34 5.35 30.16
C MET A 1 2.55 6.15 30.57
N ALA A 2 2.81 6.27 31.88
CA ALA A 2 3.96 6.96 32.42
C ALA A 2 5.21 6.07 32.28
N GLN A 3 6.00 6.29 31.22
CA GLN A 3 7.40 5.85 31.25
C GLN A 3 8.12 6.77 32.22
N PHE A 4 8.31 6.32 33.46
CA PHE A 4 9.24 6.93 34.38
C PHE A 4 10.63 6.87 33.75
N PHE A 5 11.19 8.05 33.48
CA PHE A 5 12.51 8.25 32.92
C PHE A 5 13.54 7.59 33.85
N ARG A 6 14.09 6.43 33.47
CA ARG A 6 15.35 5.95 34.06
C ARG A 6 16.46 6.87 33.54
N LEU A 7 16.92 7.78 34.39
CA LEU A 7 18.06 8.66 34.16
C LEU A 7 19.26 7.84 33.67
N LYS A 8 19.54 7.90 32.36
CA LYS A 8 20.90 7.67 31.85
C LYS A 8 21.59 9.02 31.93
N TYR A 9 22.58 9.17 32.81
CA TYR A 9 23.39 10.37 32.95
C TYR A 9 24.15 10.63 31.63
N GLY A 10 23.58 11.45 30.75
CA GLY A 10 24.17 11.86 29.48
C GLY A 10 24.26 13.38 29.39
N TYR A 11 25.16 13.87 28.53
CA TYR A 11 25.40 15.30 28.28
C TYR A 11 24.11 16.06 27.90
N GLU A 12 23.20 15.43 27.15
CA GLU A 12 21.92 16.02 26.75
C GLU A 12 20.99 16.29 27.95
N THR A 13 21.03 15.44 28.98
CA THR A 13 20.23 15.61 30.20
C THR A 13 20.74 16.80 31.03
N VAL A 14 22.06 16.96 31.12
CA VAL A 14 22.68 18.11 31.80
C VAL A 14 22.32 19.41 31.09
N LEU A 15 22.42 19.44 29.76
CA LEU A 15 22.04 20.61 28.96
C LEU A 15 20.56 20.98 29.14
N PHE A 16 19.67 19.98 29.21
CA PHE A 16 18.25 20.20 29.46
C PHE A 16 17.99 20.81 30.84
N TYR A 17 18.57 20.27 31.92
CA TYR A 17 18.40 20.84 33.26
C TYR A 17 19.02 22.23 33.39
N LEU A 18 20.12 22.51 32.69
CA LEU A 18 20.71 23.84 32.61
C LEU A 18 19.76 24.83 31.92
N ALA A 19 19.18 24.44 30.78
CA ALA A 19 18.18 25.27 30.08
C ALA A 19 16.92 25.49 30.92
N PHE A 20 16.47 24.45 31.64
CA PHE A 20 15.34 24.53 32.56
C PHE A 20 15.62 25.48 33.73
N PHE A 21 16.83 25.43 34.30
CA PHE A 21 17.29 26.37 35.33
C PHE A 21 17.37 27.81 34.82
N LEU A 22 17.97 28.04 33.65
CA LEU A 22 18.04 29.38 33.05
C LEU A 22 16.64 29.94 32.77
N GLY A 23 15.71 29.09 32.30
CA GLY A 23 14.31 29.46 32.13
C GLY A 23 13.65 29.91 33.44
N MET A 24 13.90 29.19 34.55
CA MET A 24 13.42 29.60 35.88
C MET A 24 14.04 30.92 36.33
N LEU A 25 15.35 31.07 36.16
CA LEU A 25 16.08 32.27 36.54
C LEU A 25 15.51 33.50 35.82
N PHE A 26 15.37 33.44 34.49
CA PHE A 26 14.84 34.57 33.72
C PHE A 26 13.40 34.89 34.11
N LEU A 27 12.55 33.88 34.31
CA LEU A 27 11.15 34.13 34.69
C LEU A 27 11.03 34.94 35.98
N ASN A 28 11.91 34.73 36.97
CA ASN A 28 11.87 35.50 38.22
C ASN A 28 12.16 37.00 38.06
N PHE A 29 12.76 37.42 36.94
CA PHE A 29 13.03 38.84 36.63
C PHE A 29 12.02 39.43 35.65
N THR A 30 10.89 38.77 35.38
CA THR A 30 9.86 39.32 34.48
C THR A 30 9.23 40.61 35.00
N MET A 31 9.31 40.88 36.30
CA MET A 31 8.82 42.08 36.97
C MET A 31 9.84 42.58 38.00
N ASP A 32 9.72 43.84 38.43
CA ASP A 32 10.75 44.57 39.17
C ASP A 32 10.97 44.10 40.62
N ARG A 33 10.05 43.33 41.23
CA ARG A 33 10.11 42.96 42.65
C ARG A 33 10.37 41.48 42.89
N GLY A 34 10.93 40.80 41.90
CA GLY A 34 11.30 39.39 41.99
C GLY A 34 10.09 38.48 42.21
N GLU A 35 9.02 38.67 41.45
CA GLU A 35 7.80 37.87 41.56
C GLU A 35 8.05 36.41 41.09
N PRO A 36 7.44 35.38 41.74
CA PRO A 36 7.83 33.99 41.56
C PRO A 36 7.23 33.31 40.33
N PHE A 37 7.45 33.88 39.14
CA PHE A 37 7.00 33.30 37.87
C PHE A 37 7.69 31.97 37.52
N SER A 38 8.86 31.67 38.09
CA SER A 38 9.50 30.35 37.96
C SER A 38 8.64 29.20 38.49
N LEU A 39 7.69 29.46 39.41
CA LEU A 39 6.76 28.45 39.93
C LEU A 39 5.87 27.85 38.84
N ALA A 40 5.50 28.65 37.83
CA ALA A 40 4.72 28.17 36.70
C ALA A 40 5.49 27.12 35.88
N LEU A 41 6.79 27.36 35.66
CA LEU A 41 7.68 26.43 34.95
C LEU A 41 8.02 25.20 35.79
N LEU A 42 8.18 25.36 37.12
CA LEU A 42 8.36 24.25 38.06
C LEU A 42 7.14 23.32 38.05
N ALA A 43 5.93 23.87 38.14
CA ALA A 43 4.69 23.11 38.10
C ALA A 43 4.56 22.33 36.77
N ALA A 44 4.85 22.98 35.64
CA ALA A 44 4.86 22.34 34.34
C ALA A 44 5.87 21.18 34.26
N GLY A 45 7.08 21.37 34.79
CA GLY A 45 8.12 20.35 34.90
C GLY A 45 7.69 19.11 35.68
N LEU A 46 7.11 19.34 36.85
CA LEU A 46 6.62 18.28 37.74
C LEU A 46 5.47 17.48 37.12
N VAL A 47 4.54 18.16 36.42
CA VAL A 47 3.44 17.53 35.68
C VAL A 47 3.94 16.73 34.48
N CYS A 48 5.05 17.14 33.85
CA CYS A 48 5.69 16.41 32.77
C CYS A 48 6.52 15.20 33.25
N GLY A 49 6.62 14.99 34.56
CA GLY A 49 7.30 13.84 35.17
C GLY A 49 8.77 14.08 35.51
N LEU A 50 9.21 15.33 35.64
CA LEU A 50 10.54 15.62 36.17
C LEU A 50 10.65 15.24 37.66
N PRO A 51 11.81 14.73 38.11
CA PRO A 51 12.03 14.35 39.50
C PRO A 51 11.88 15.54 40.44
N ALA A 52 11.03 15.42 41.47
CA ALA A 52 10.57 16.55 42.26
C ALA A 52 11.66 17.26 43.07
N LEU A 53 12.58 16.50 43.67
CA LEU A 53 13.67 17.02 44.51
C LEU A 53 14.66 17.91 43.74
N PRO A 54 15.30 17.46 42.63
CA PRO A 54 16.24 18.29 41.90
C PRO A 54 15.56 19.47 41.20
N SER A 55 14.32 19.33 40.70
CA SER A 55 13.60 20.46 40.10
C SER A 55 13.24 21.53 41.13
N ALA A 56 12.81 21.15 42.33
CA ALA A 56 12.55 22.09 43.42
C ALA A 56 13.85 22.75 43.90
N GLY A 57 14.95 21.99 43.99
CA GLY A 57 16.28 22.54 44.29
C GLY A 57 16.74 23.58 43.28
N LEU A 58 16.55 23.34 41.98
CA LEU A 58 16.86 24.33 40.94
C LEU A 58 16.01 25.60 41.05
N CYS A 59 14.73 25.48 41.40
CA CYS A 59 13.86 26.62 41.63
C CYS A 59 14.29 27.44 42.86
N LEU A 60 14.75 26.77 43.94
CA LEU A 60 15.33 27.44 45.11
C LEU A 60 16.59 28.24 44.76
N VAL A 61 17.51 27.64 43.98
CA VAL A 61 18.73 28.31 43.53
C VAL A 61 18.40 29.49 42.61
N ALA A 62 17.40 29.34 41.72
CA ALA A 62 16.93 30.44 40.88
C ALA A 62 16.28 31.56 41.69
N GLY A 63 15.54 31.23 42.77
CA GLY A 63 14.97 32.21 43.70
C GLY A 63 16.02 32.93 44.55
N ALA A 64 17.18 32.32 44.80
CA ALA A 64 18.29 32.97 45.50
C ALA A 64 18.86 34.16 44.72
N ALA A 65 18.71 34.18 43.39
CA ALA A 65 19.09 35.34 42.58
C ALA A 65 18.25 36.60 42.89
N CYS A 66 17.09 36.45 43.53
CA CYS A 66 16.23 37.57 43.96
C CYS A 66 16.57 38.11 45.35
N LEU A 67 17.59 37.58 46.04
CA LEU A 67 18.05 38.09 47.34
C LEU A 67 18.38 39.60 47.36
N PRO A 68 18.96 40.21 46.29
CA PRO A 68 19.22 41.65 46.26
C PRO A 68 17.94 42.52 46.36
N GLU A 69 16.80 42.02 45.89
CA GLU A 69 15.50 42.72 45.94
C GLU A 69 14.81 42.57 47.31
N GLY A 70 15.28 41.64 48.15
CA GLY A 70 14.82 41.47 49.53
C GLY A 70 14.66 40.01 49.96
N TRP A 71 14.87 39.76 51.26
CA TRP A 71 14.74 38.42 51.85
C TRP A 71 13.32 37.84 51.79
N ILE A 72 12.30 38.70 51.69
CA ILE A 72 10.88 38.31 51.58
C ILE A 72 10.61 37.63 50.24
N ALA A 73 11.20 38.14 49.15
CA ALA A 73 11.09 37.54 47.82
C ALA A 73 11.66 36.11 47.81
N PHE A 74 12.86 35.94 48.40
CA PHE A 74 13.46 34.62 48.55
C PHE A 74 12.61 33.66 49.40
N LEU A 75 12.03 34.15 50.51
CA LEU A 75 11.20 33.34 51.39
C LEU A 75 9.90 32.88 50.70
N ALA A 76 9.30 33.73 49.87
CA ALA A 76 8.14 33.35 49.05
C ALA A 76 8.46 32.23 48.05
N HIS A 77 9.61 32.33 47.35
CA HIS A 77 10.09 31.27 46.46
C HIS A 77 10.41 29.98 47.22
N ALA A 78 11.05 30.09 48.39
CA ALA A 78 11.44 28.94 49.18
C ALA A 78 10.24 28.18 49.71
N ALA A 79 9.26 28.89 50.28
CA ALA A 79 8.02 28.29 50.74
C ALA A 79 7.25 27.62 49.59
N ALA A 80 7.12 28.29 48.45
CA ALA A 80 6.40 27.75 47.30
C ALA A 80 7.09 26.54 46.66
N ALA A 81 8.42 26.54 46.54
CA ALA A 81 9.19 25.41 46.00
C ALA A 81 9.13 24.18 46.94
N ILE A 82 9.15 24.38 48.26
CA ILE A 82 9.01 23.30 49.26
C ILE A 82 7.60 22.71 49.22
N ILE A 83 6.56 23.56 49.20
CA ILE A 83 5.16 23.11 49.15
C ILE A 83 4.90 22.32 47.87
N LEU A 84 5.29 22.87 46.71
CA LEU A 84 5.04 22.24 45.41
C LEU A 84 5.90 20.99 45.21
N GLY A 85 7.20 21.06 45.55
CA GLY A 85 8.12 19.92 45.48
C GLY A 85 7.73 18.79 46.43
N GLY A 86 7.33 19.11 47.66
CA GLY A 86 6.84 18.15 48.65
C GLY A 86 5.54 17.48 48.20
N ALA A 87 4.56 18.25 47.75
CA ALA A 87 3.29 17.71 47.23
C ALA A 87 3.53 16.74 46.06
N PHE A 88 4.41 17.11 45.12
CA PHE A 88 4.73 16.25 43.98
C PHE A 88 5.60 15.04 44.34
N PHE A 89 6.47 15.14 45.36
CA PHE A 89 7.25 14.01 45.85
C PHE A 89 6.36 12.90 46.41
N PHE A 90 5.30 13.25 47.16
CA PHE A 90 4.31 12.27 47.64
C PHE A 90 3.40 11.77 46.52
N LEU A 91 3.02 12.63 45.58
CA LEU A 91 2.23 12.27 44.40
C LEU A 91 2.93 11.27 43.48
N GLN A 92 4.23 11.46 43.23
CA GLN A 92 5.04 10.58 42.38
C GLN A 92 5.21 9.16 42.96
N ARG A 93 4.96 8.98 44.26
CA ARG A 93 4.99 7.68 44.96
C ARG A 93 3.62 6.98 45.01
N ARG A 94 2.54 7.65 44.62
CA ARG A 94 1.21 7.02 44.56
C ARG A 94 1.02 6.23 43.27
N THR A 95 0.39 5.07 43.40
CA THR A 95 0.08 4.16 42.28
C THR A 95 -1.08 4.63 41.40
N GLN A 96 -1.95 5.52 41.89
CA GLN A 96 -3.06 6.10 41.12
C GLN A 96 -2.92 7.63 40.95
N PRO A 97 -2.81 8.15 39.71
CA PRO A 97 -2.70 9.57 39.46
C PRO A 97 -4.07 10.26 39.53
N LEU A 98 -4.27 11.12 40.54
CA LEU A 98 -5.42 12.01 40.65
C LEU A 98 -5.23 13.23 39.73
N LYS A 99 -6.02 13.31 38.64
CA LYS A 99 -5.91 14.38 37.62
C LYS A 99 -6.13 15.80 38.17
N ALA A 100 -6.89 15.94 39.26
CA ALA A 100 -7.22 17.24 39.85
C ALA A 100 -6.17 17.76 40.86
N LEU A 101 -5.20 16.95 41.29
CA LEU A 101 -4.26 17.33 42.36
C LEU A 101 -3.16 18.33 41.94
N PRO A 102 -2.61 18.30 40.72
CA PRO A 102 -1.62 19.29 40.25
C PRO A 102 -2.06 20.77 40.34
N PRO A 103 -3.25 21.18 39.86
CA PRO A 103 -3.67 22.57 39.99
C PRO A 103 -3.94 22.96 41.45
N ILE A 104 -4.40 22.03 42.29
CA ILE A 104 -4.61 22.27 43.74
C ILE A 104 -3.26 22.51 44.43
N ALA A 105 -2.24 21.71 44.11
CA ALA A 105 -0.89 21.88 44.66
C ALA A 105 -0.25 23.22 44.24
N LEU A 106 -0.49 23.64 42.99
CA LEU A 106 -0.04 24.95 42.51
C LEU A 106 -0.77 26.10 43.22
N ALA A 107 -2.09 26.00 43.40
CA ALA A 107 -2.86 27.00 44.14
C ALA A 107 -2.38 27.11 45.59
N ALA A 108 -2.10 25.98 46.25
CA ALA A 108 -1.53 25.98 47.60
C ALA A 108 -0.13 26.60 47.66
N ALA A 109 0.71 26.36 46.66
CA ALA A 109 2.05 26.94 46.56
C ALA A 109 2.05 28.47 46.32
N LEU A 110 0.94 29.05 45.84
CA LEU A 110 0.77 30.50 45.65
C LEU A 110 0.29 31.22 46.92
N ILE A 111 -0.18 30.50 47.95
CA ILE A 111 -0.66 31.12 49.21
C ILE A 111 0.46 31.91 49.92
N PRO A 112 1.69 31.39 50.09
CA PRO A 112 2.79 32.16 50.68
C PRO A 112 3.09 33.45 49.93
N TYR A 113 3.01 33.42 48.59
CA TYR A 113 3.18 34.61 47.76
C TYR A 113 2.08 35.64 48.04
N LEU A 114 0.81 35.24 48.06
CA LEU A 114 -0.33 36.13 48.33
C LEU A 114 -0.22 36.81 49.70
N CYS A 115 0.17 36.06 50.73
CA CYS A 115 0.32 36.60 52.09
C CYS A 115 1.52 37.56 52.18
N LEU A 116 2.69 37.15 51.69
CA LEU A 116 3.92 37.92 51.84
C LEU A 116 3.93 39.16 50.96
N TYR A 117 3.57 39.04 49.67
CA TYR A 117 3.56 40.18 48.75
C TYR A 117 2.37 41.12 48.98
N GLY A 118 1.20 40.57 49.33
CA GLY A 118 0.01 41.36 49.64
C GLY A 118 0.17 42.23 50.89
N GLN A 119 0.79 41.69 51.95
CA GLN A 119 1.00 42.44 53.20
C GLN A 119 2.23 43.33 53.20
N LEU A 120 3.38 42.83 52.71
CA LEU A 120 4.68 43.45 53.00
C LEU A 120 5.29 44.20 51.82
N ILE A 121 4.88 43.91 50.59
CA ILE A 121 5.51 44.48 49.38
C ILE A 121 4.57 45.47 48.69
N TYR A 122 3.37 45.04 48.31
CA TYR A 122 2.43 45.90 47.59
C TYR A 122 1.48 46.67 48.50
N HIS A 123 1.25 46.19 49.74
CA HIS A 123 0.14 46.63 50.59
C HIS A 123 -1.23 46.58 49.90
N ASP A 124 -1.35 45.73 48.86
CA ASP A 124 -2.54 45.56 48.03
C ASP A 124 -2.67 44.09 47.65
N TYR A 125 -3.66 43.43 48.25
CA TYR A 125 -3.98 42.04 47.97
C TYR A 125 -4.58 41.83 46.58
N ILE A 126 -5.24 42.84 45.99
CA ILE A 126 -5.85 42.73 44.67
C ILE A 126 -4.73 42.60 43.63
N ARG A 127 -3.69 43.43 43.73
CA ARG A 127 -2.51 43.35 42.86
C ARG A 127 -1.79 42.00 43.01
N ALA A 128 -1.60 41.52 44.23
CA ALA A 128 -0.98 40.22 44.47
C ALA A 128 -1.83 39.06 43.90
N ALA A 129 -3.16 39.11 44.06
CA ALA A 129 -4.10 38.12 43.52
C ALA A 129 -4.08 38.07 41.99
N LEU A 130 -4.02 39.23 41.32
CA LEU A 130 -3.95 39.30 39.87
C LEU A 130 -2.68 38.63 39.34
N ILE A 131 -1.52 38.91 39.95
CA ILE A 131 -0.25 38.28 39.54
C ILE A 131 -0.27 36.77 39.81
N ALA A 132 -0.81 36.32 40.94
CA ALA A 132 -0.97 34.89 41.23
C ALA A 132 -1.85 34.18 40.19
N ALA A 133 -2.91 34.83 39.71
CA ALA A 133 -3.75 34.29 38.63
C ALA A 133 -3.00 34.18 37.29
N VAL A 134 -2.11 35.13 36.99
CA VAL A 134 -1.23 35.06 35.81
C VAL A 134 -0.22 33.91 35.94
N ILE A 135 0.41 33.74 37.09
CA ILE A 135 1.34 32.61 37.35
C ILE A 135 0.60 31.26 37.19
N PHE A 136 -0.63 31.17 37.70
CA PHE A 136 -1.46 29.98 37.57
C PHE A 136 -1.80 29.66 36.11
N SER A 137 -2.18 30.66 35.30
CA SER A 137 -2.49 30.45 33.87
C SER A 137 -1.26 30.09 33.04
N LEU A 138 -0.11 30.73 33.31
CA LEU A 138 1.18 30.41 32.67
C LEU A 138 1.61 28.96 32.91
N ALA A 139 1.28 28.36 34.05
CA ALA A 139 1.62 26.96 34.34
C ALA A 139 0.98 25.99 33.33
N PHE A 140 -0.23 26.26 32.86
CA PHE A 140 -0.88 25.44 31.81
C PHE A 140 -0.18 25.60 30.46
N ILE A 141 0.17 26.83 30.10
CA ILE A 141 0.89 27.15 28.86
C ILE A 141 2.25 26.44 28.86
N PHE A 142 3.02 26.56 29.95
CA PHE A 142 4.30 25.88 30.09
C PHE A 142 4.17 24.35 30.12
N THR A 143 3.07 23.80 30.65
CA THR A 143 2.82 22.35 30.57
C THR A 143 2.66 21.89 29.12
N GLY A 144 1.93 22.65 28.30
CA GLY A 144 1.81 22.40 26.87
C GLY A 144 3.16 22.51 26.14
N ALA A 145 3.90 23.60 26.39
CA ALA A 145 5.19 23.86 25.77
C ALA A 145 6.26 22.82 26.17
N LEU A 146 6.33 22.41 27.44
CA LEU A 146 7.32 21.45 27.91
C LEU A 146 7.00 20.03 27.43
N ARG A 147 5.72 19.65 27.33
CA ARG A 147 5.32 18.38 26.70
C ARG A 147 5.72 18.34 25.22
N CYS A 148 5.54 19.45 24.52
CA CYS A 148 6.02 19.62 23.16
C CYS A 148 7.53 19.40 23.10
N ALA A 149 8.31 20.14 23.90
CA ALA A 149 9.76 20.08 23.90
C ALA A 149 10.32 18.68 24.25
N MET A 150 9.75 18.00 25.25
CA MET A 150 10.28 16.71 25.73
C MET A 150 9.84 15.51 24.88
N PHE A 151 8.59 15.48 24.45
CA PHE A 151 8.00 14.27 23.87
C PHE A 151 7.80 14.34 22.35
N ARG A 152 7.64 15.55 21.78
CA ARG A 152 7.19 15.71 20.38
C ARG A 152 8.18 16.47 19.49
N ALA A 153 8.98 17.38 20.04
CA ALA A 153 9.92 18.20 19.28
C ALA A 153 10.90 17.32 18.48
N GLY A 154 10.92 17.50 17.16
CA GLY A 154 11.76 16.73 16.23
C GLY A 154 11.35 15.26 16.02
N LYS A 155 10.23 14.80 16.60
CA LYS A 155 9.68 13.44 16.45
C LYS A 155 8.30 13.42 15.78
N CYS A 156 7.51 14.49 15.91
CA CYS A 156 6.16 14.60 15.36
C CYS A 156 5.88 16.03 14.87
N ARG A 157 4.92 16.18 13.95
CA ARG A 157 4.39 17.50 13.56
C ARG A 157 3.54 18.08 14.70
N LEU A 158 3.84 19.32 15.08
CA LEU A 158 3.14 20.04 16.16
C LEU A 158 1.74 20.50 15.71
N SER A 159 0.78 20.47 16.64
CA SER A 159 -0.56 21.02 16.43
C SER A 159 -0.54 22.56 16.48
N PRO A 160 -1.53 23.26 15.87
CA PRO A 160 -1.63 24.72 15.94
C PRO A 160 -1.62 25.26 17.38
N GLU A 161 -2.27 24.56 18.31
CA GLU A 161 -2.30 24.91 19.74
C GLU A 161 -0.91 24.81 20.39
N GLU A 162 -0.14 23.78 20.03
CA GLU A 162 1.22 23.59 20.54
C GLU A 162 2.18 24.70 20.08
N TYR A 163 2.00 25.22 18.85
CA TYR A 163 2.76 26.40 18.39
C TYR A 163 2.47 27.62 19.25
N VAL A 164 1.21 27.84 19.63
CA VAL A 164 0.81 28.97 20.50
C VAL A 164 1.42 28.81 21.88
N PHE A 165 1.40 27.61 22.47
CA PHE A 165 2.01 27.37 23.77
C PHE A 165 3.53 27.60 23.77
N CYS A 166 4.23 27.11 22.74
CA CYS A 166 5.66 27.37 22.58
C CYS A 166 5.96 28.85 22.35
N ALA A 167 5.16 29.54 21.55
CA ALA A 167 5.33 30.97 21.30
C ALA A 167 5.14 31.81 22.59
N ALA A 168 4.08 31.54 23.35
CA ALA A 168 3.83 32.20 24.62
C ALA A 168 4.94 31.91 25.66
N ALA A 169 5.47 30.68 25.68
CA ALA A 169 6.56 30.33 26.57
C ALA A 169 7.86 31.08 26.23
N VAL A 170 8.19 31.21 24.94
CA VAL A 170 9.36 31.99 24.48
C VAL A 170 9.19 33.47 24.81
N ALA A 171 7.99 34.04 24.61
CA ALA A 171 7.72 35.42 24.96
C ALA A 171 7.88 35.68 26.48
N ALA A 172 7.30 34.83 27.33
CA ALA A 172 7.39 34.98 28.78
C ALA A 172 8.83 34.86 29.30
N ALA A 173 9.59 33.87 28.83
CA ALA A 173 11.00 33.72 29.20
C ALA A 173 11.87 34.85 28.66
N GLY A 174 11.55 35.36 27.46
CA GLY A 174 12.28 36.47 26.85
C GLY A 174 12.11 37.79 27.59
N ILE A 175 10.92 38.10 28.13
CA ILE A 175 10.70 39.31 28.95
C ILE A 175 11.62 39.28 30.16
N GLY A 176 11.68 38.13 30.83
CA GLY A 176 12.58 37.91 31.95
C GLY A 176 14.06 38.06 31.61
N MET A 177 14.46 37.59 30.42
CA MET A 177 15.84 37.73 29.95
C MET A 177 16.21 39.20 29.64
N VAL A 178 15.29 39.99 29.08
CA VAL A 178 15.49 41.43 28.83
C VAL A 178 15.74 42.17 30.14
N ASN A 179 14.95 41.89 31.17
CA ASN A 179 15.08 42.56 32.47
C ASN A 179 16.32 42.12 33.25
N CYS A 180 16.72 40.85 33.13
CA CYS A 180 17.88 40.29 33.84
C CYS A 180 19.23 40.68 33.22
N LEU A 181 19.38 40.53 31.90
CA LEU A 181 20.65 40.74 31.18
C LEU A 181 20.71 42.09 30.44
N GLY A 182 19.60 42.83 30.42
CA GLY A 182 19.45 44.07 29.68
C GLY A 182 19.02 43.90 28.23
N PRO A 183 18.47 44.97 27.61
CA PRO A 183 17.91 44.93 26.25
C PRO A 183 18.97 44.62 25.18
N TYR A 184 20.23 45.02 25.42
CA TYR A 184 21.35 44.76 24.51
C TYR A 184 21.67 43.27 24.38
N ALA A 185 21.76 42.56 25.50
CA ALA A 185 22.08 41.14 25.51
C ALA A 185 20.96 40.31 24.87
N TYR A 186 19.71 40.64 25.18
CA TYR A 186 18.57 39.98 24.54
C TYR A 186 18.53 40.25 23.04
N ARG A 187 18.78 41.49 22.59
CA ARG A 187 18.82 41.82 21.15
C ARG A 187 19.87 41.00 20.40
N ALA A 188 21.07 40.81 20.97
CA ALA A 188 22.08 39.95 20.37
C ALA A 188 21.61 38.49 20.23
N ALA A 189 21.02 37.93 21.29
CA ALA A 189 20.49 36.56 21.28
C ALA A 189 19.31 36.41 20.29
N ALA A 190 18.44 37.41 20.22
CA ALA A 190 17.29 37.46 19.33
C ALA A 190 17.71 37.49 17.85
N ILE A 191 18.73 38.28 17.49
CA ILE A 191 19.26 38.33 16.12
C ILE A 191 19.89 36.99 15.72
N LEU A 192 20.65 36.35 16.62
CA LEU A 192 21.21 35.01 16.36
C LEU A 192 20.10 33.97 16.17
N ALA A 193 19.08 33.98 17.04
CA ALA A 193 17.94 33.07 16.96
C ALA A 193 17.13 33.28 15.68
N LEU A 194 16.95 34.53 15.22
CA LEU A 194 16.32 34.86 13.95
C LEU A 194 17.09 34.31 12.75
N LEU A 195 18.41 34.55 12.70
CA LEU A 195 19.26 34.04 11.61
C LEU A 195 19.24 32.51 11.55
N LEU A 196 19.31 31.85 12.72
CA LEU A 196 19.17 30.39 12.81
C LEU A 196 17.77 29.92 12.37
N ALA A 197 16.70 30.57 12.80
CA ALA A 197 15.34 30.23 12.40
C ALA A 197 15.13 30.37 10.88
N CYS A 198 15.62 31.45 10.28
CA CYS A 198 15.59 31.65 8.83
C CYS A 198 16.40 30.58 8.09
N ALA A 199 17.59 30.23 8.58
CA ALA A 199 18.44 29.21 7.99
C ALA A 199 17.84 27.79 8.07
N LEU A 200 17.13 27.47 9.16
CA LEU A 200 16.54 26.16 9.42
C LEU A 200 15.18 25.96 8.74
N LEU A 201 14.29 26.97 8.78
CA LEU A 201 12.92 26.84 8.30
C LEU A 201 12.76 27.23 6.83
N ARG A 202 13.57 28.16 6.30
CA ARG A 202 13.59 28.61 4.89
C ARG A 202 12.21 28.95 4.28
N GLY A 203 11.24 29.35 5.10
CA GLY A 203 9.86 29.59 4.69
C GLY A 203 9.11 30.54 5.64
N SER A 204 7.79 30.65 5.46
CA SER A 204 6.94 31.57 6.24
C SER A 204 6.97 31.34 7.75
N GLY A 205 7.27 30.12 8.20
CA GLY A 205 7.47 29.81 9.62
C GLY A 205 8.61 30.59 10.29
N ALA A 206 9.63 31.01 9.52
CA ALA A 206 10.71 31.84 10.05
C ALA A 206 10.23 33.26 10.42
N VAL A 207 9.28 33.82 9.66
CA VAL A 207 8.69 35.13 9.94
C VAL A 207 7.87 35.08 11.23
N LEU A 208 7.10 34.00 11.44
CA LEU A 208 6.38 33.79 12.70
C LEU A 208 7.34 33.68 13.89
N CYS A 209 8.46 32.97 13.73
CA CYS A 209 9.50 32.91 14.78
C CYS A 209 10.10 34.29 15.07
N ALA A 210 10.36 35.10 14.03
CA ALA A 210 10.87 36.46 14.19
C ALA A 210 9.93 37.38 14.96
N LEU A 211 8.61 37.27 14.71
CA LEU A 211 7.59 38.01 15.46
C LEU A 211 7.55 37.60 16.93
N VAL A 212 7.61 36.30 17.22
CA VAL A 212 7.61 35.79 18.60
C VAL A 212 8.87 36.21 19.36
N ILE A 213 10.04 36.13 18.72
CA ILE A 213 11.34 36.47 19.33
C ILE A 213 11.45 37.99 19.61
N SER A 214 10.78 38.83 18.82
CA SER A 214 10.81 40.30 19.00
C SER A 214 9.81 40.83 20.03
N LEU A 215 8.77 40.06 20.35
CA LEU A 215 7.70 40.47 21.27
C LEU A 215 8.21 40.91 22.66
N PRO A 216 9.19 40.25 23.28
CA PRO A 216 9.72 40.68 24.58
C PRO A 216 10.33 42.09 24.60
N LEU A 217 11.09 42.46 23.56
CA LEU A 217 11.67 43.79 23.46
C LEU A 217 10.58 44.86 23.35
N SER A 218 9.58 44.63 22.50
CA SER A 218 8.46 45.58 22.35
C SER A 218 7.62 45.71 23.61
N ILE A 219 7.41 44.63 24.37
CA ILE A 219 6.68 44.68 25.64
C ILE A 219 7.46 45.50 26.67
N CYS A 220 8.76 45.25 26.84
CA CYS A 220 9.61 46.00 27.77
C CYS A 220 9.74 47.48 27.37
N GLU A 221 9.94 47.78 26.08
CA GLU A 221 9.97 49.16 25.58
C GLU A 221 8.63 49.87 25.83
N SER A 222 7.50 49.21 25.55
CA SER A 222 6.17 49.78 25.79
C SER A 222 5.89 50.02 27.26
N ALA A 223 6.33 49.12 28.15
CA ALA A 223 6.21 49.27 29.59
C ALA A 223 7.03 50.48 30.09
N SER A 224 8.25 50.66 29.59
CA SER A 224 9.12 51.79 29.96
C SER A 224 8.62 53.14 29.44
N ALA A 225 7.99 53.17 28.25
CA ALA A 225 7.48 54.39 27.62
C ALA A 225 6.05 54.75 28.02
N ALA A 226 5.35 53.87 28.76
CA ALA A 226 3.92 53.96 29.06
C ALA A 226 3.02 54.16 27.82
N ALA A 227 3.50 53.73 26.66
CA ALA A 227 2.85 53.88 25.36
C ALA A 227 3.13 52.64 24.49
N PRO A 228 2.23 52.26 23.57
CA PRO A 228 2.43 51.09 22.71
C PRO A 228 3.54 51.35 21.69
N VAL A 229 4.72 50.76 21.91
CA VAL A 229 5.90 50.86 21.03
C VAL A 229 6.18 49.50 20.39
N LEU A 230 5.87 49.40 19.08
CA LEU A 230 6.02 48.16 18.29
C LEU A 230 7.22 48.21 17.33
N THR A 231 8.13 49.17 17.50
CA THR A 231 9.28 49.40 16.61
C THR A 231 10.20 48.18 16.49
N ALA A 232 10.44 47.47 17.59
CA ALA A 232 11.26 46.25 17.57
C ALA A 232 10.61 45.12 16.74
N THR A 233 9.29 44.88 16.87
CA THR A 233 8.61 43.85 16.05
C THR A 233 8.66 44.16 14.55
N ALA A 234 8.47 45.42 14.16
CA ALA A 234 8.57 45.85 12.77
C ALA A 234 9.99 45.64 12.21
N ALA A 235 11.01 45.98 13.01
CA ALA A 235 12.41 45.79 12.64
C ALA A 235 12.77 44.31 12.43
N PHE A 236 12.36 43.42 13.34
CA PHE A 236 12.63 41.97 13.21
C PHE A 236 11.86 41.31 12.06
N ALA A 237 10.65 41.79 11.74
CA ALA A 237 9.93 41.34 10.54
C ALA A 237 10.70 41.70 9.26
N LEU A 238 11.26 42.91 9.19
CA LEU A 238 12.12 43.33 8.10
C LEU A 238 13.40 42.49 8.04
N TYR A 239 14.06 42.25 9.18
CA TYR A 239 15.28 41.42 9.23
C TYR A 239 15.02 39.99 8.74
N ALA A 240 13.88 39.40 9.11
CA ALA A 240 13.48 38.09 8.61
C ALA A 240 13.24 38.09 7.09
N ALA A 241 12.59 39.13 6.55
CA ALA A 241 12.36 39.27 5.12
C ALA A 241 13.67 39.42 4.33
N VAL A 242 14.58 40.30 4.79
CA VAL A 242 15.91 40.49 4.21
C VAL A 242 16.73 39.20 4.30
N ALA A 243 16.71 38.53 5.44
CA ALA A 243 17.42 37.27 5.63
C ALA A 243 16.91 36.18 4.67
N LEU A 244 15.59 36.01 4.55
CA LEU A 244 14.99 35.02 3.65
C LEU A 244 15.28 35.30 2.17
N ALA A 245 15.33 36.57 1.77
CA ALA A 245 15.66 36.97 0.40
C ALA A 245 17.12 36.61 0.04
N LEU A 246 18.06 36.88 0.95
CA LEU A 246 19.51 36.74 0.71
C LEU A 246 20.09 35.38 1.16
N LEU A 247 19.31 34.54 1.84
CA LEU A 247 19.73 33.18 2.18
C LEU A 247 20.04 32.32 0.94
N ARG A 248 19.51 32.69 -0.24
CA ARG A 248 19.82 32.02 -1.52
C ARG A 248 21.21 32.36 -2.05
N THR A 249 21.75 33.54 -1.74
CA THR A 249 23.06 33.99 -2.23
C THR A 249 24.20 33.55 -1.30
N GLY A 250 23.92 33.33 -0.01
CA GLY A 250 24.85 32.72 0.94
C GLY A 250 24.69 33.23 2.37
N LYS A 251 25.28 32.50 3.34
CA LYS A 251 25.18 32.85 4.77
C LYS A 251 25.85 34.16 5.12
N ILE A 252 27.02 34.43 4.52
CA ILE A 252 27.78 35.66 4.75
C ILE A 252 26.98 36.87 4.24
N ALA A 253 26.41 36.78 3.03
CA ALA A 253 25.55 37.82 2.47
C ALA A 253 24.33 38.10 3.36
N THR A 254 23.72 37.04 3.90
CA THR A 254 22.59 37.15 4.86
C THR A 254 23.01 37.86 6.14
N ALA A 255 24.12 37.46 6.75
CA ALA A 255 24.63 38.04 8.00
C ALA A 255 24.98 39.53 7.84
N VAL A 256 25.67 39.88 6.75
CA VAL A 256 26.02 41.28 6.42
C VAL A 256 24.76 42.10 6.18
N ALA A 257 23.78 41.58 5.44
CA ALA A 257 22.56 42.32 5.15
C ALA A 257 21.70 42.57 6.38
N VAL A 258 21.56 41.59 7.29
CA VAL A 258 20.85 41.79 8.55
C VAL A 258 21.60 42.79 9.45
N PHE A 259 22.93 42.70 9.53
CA PHE A 259 23.75 43.67 10.26
C PHE A 259 23.56 45.09 9.73
N LEU A 260 23.65 45.30 8.42
CA LEU A 260 23.44 46.61 7.80
C LEU A 260 22.01 47.11 7.97
N SER A 261 21.01 46.22 7.90
CA SER A 261 19.61 46.56 8.13
C SER A 261 19.36 47.00 9.59
N ASP A 262 20.00 46.35 10.56
CA ASP A 262 19.92 46.72 11.98
C ASP A 262 20.58 48.05 12.27
N ALA A 263 21.80 48.26 11.75
CA ALA A 263 22.52 49.52 11.86
C ALA A 263 21.75 50.68 11.20
N PHE A 264 21.18 50.45 10.02
CA PHE A 264 20.36 51.45 9.31
C PHE A 264 19.09 51.78 10.08
N MET A 265 18.36 50.78 10.60
CA MET A 265 17.15 51.04 11.39
C MET A 265 17.45 51.79 12.68
N HIS A 266 18.56 51.49 13.35
CA HIS A 266 18.99 52.22 14.53
C HIS A 266 19.36 53.68 14.20
N TYR A 267 20.08 53.88 13.10
CA TYR A 267 20.39 55.22 12.61
C TYR A 267 19.12 56.01 12.29
N PHE A 268 18.21 55.43 11.51
CA PHE A 268 16.97 56.08 11.08
C PHE A 268 16.09 56.47 12.28
N THR A 269 15.89 55.55 13.24
CA THR A 269 15.08 55.83 14.44
C THR A 269 15.68 56.89 15.34
N ARG A 270 17.01 56.96 15.50
CA ARG A 270 17.65 58.01 16.32
C ARG A 270 17.80 59.35 15.59
N TYR A 271 18.07 59.34 14.29
CA TYR A 271 18.16 60.54 13.47
C TYR A 271 16.91 61.40 13.55
N PHE A 272 15.72 60.78 13.52
CA PHE A 272 14.44 61.49 13.65
C PHE A 272 14.04 61.80 15.10
N ALA A 273 14.71 61.22 16.10
CA ALA A 273 14.37 61.40 17.51
C ALA A 273 15.25 62.46 18.23
N SER A 274 16.46 62.75 17.73
CA SER A 274 17.39 63.69 18.35
C SER A 274 17.34 65.09 17.72
N ALA A 275 17.40 66.14 18.56
CA ALA A 275 17.47 67.53 18.11
C ALA A 275 18.79 67.91 17.41
N ASP A 276 19.90 67.22 17.71
CA ASP A 276 21.21 67.41 17.08
C ASP A 276 21.70 66.13 16.37
N PRO A 277 21.67 66.08 15.01
CA PRO A 277 22.04 64.89 14.24
C PRO A 277 23.51 64.44 14.40
N LEU A 278 24.42 65.37 14.70
CA LEU A 278 25.87 65.12 14.80
C LEU A 278 26.28 64.54 16.16
N ALA A 279 25.54 64.84 17.24
CA ALA A 279 25.80 64.31 18.58
C ALA A 279 25.49 62.81 18.70
N ALA A 280 24.64 62.28 17.82
CA ALA A 280 24.32 60.86 17.76
C ALA A 280 25.55 59.99 17.42
N PHE A 281 26.51 60.52 16.65
CA PHE A 281 27.71 59.80 16.20
C PHE A 281 28.87 59.80 17.21
N SER A 282 28.94 60.77 18.12
CA SER A 282 30.03 60.91 19.09
C SER A 282 29.75 60.22 20.44
N SER A 283 28.52 59.73 20.64
CA SER A 283 28.14 59.05 21.88
C SER A 283 28.78 57.65 21.99
N PRO A 284 29.41 57.28 23.11
CA PRO A 284 29.92 55.92 23.35
C PRO A 284 28.84 54.83 23.19
N SER A 285 27.57 55.19 23.40
CA SER A 285 26.42 54.31 23.16
C SER A 285 26.29 53.86 21.72
N PHE A 286 26.66 54.69 20.74
CA PHE A 286 26.54 54.35 19.32
C PHE A 286 27.42 53.14 18.94
N TYR A 287 28.67 53.13 19.40
CA TYR A 287 29.60 52.02 19.17
C TYR A 287 29.14 50.73 19.84
N LEU A 288 28.58 50.83 21.05
CA LEU A 288 28.01 49.68 21.75
C LEU A 288 26.84 49.08 20.97
N TYR A 289 25.91 49.92 20.48
CA TYR A 289 24.77 49.47 19.67
C TYR A 289 25.18 48.83 18.35
N LEU A 290 26.26 49.28 17.71
CA LEU A 290 26.79 48.65 16.49
C LEU A 290 27.46 47.29 16.78
N LEU A 291 28.05 47.13 17.97
CA LEU A 291 28.73 45.90 18.38
C LEU A 291 27.72 44.77 18.71
N VAL A 292 26.54 45.13 19.23
CA VAL A 292 25.46 44.18 19.58
C VAL A 292 25.01 43.27 18.41
N PRO A 293 24.69 43.76 17.20
CA PRO A 293 24.34 42.91 16.05
C PRO A 293 25.58 42.31 15.37
N PHE A 294 26.78 42.87 15.55
CA PHE A 294 27.99 42.35 14.92
C PHE A 294 28.36 40.95 15.42
N ILE A 295 28.37 40.74 16.73
CA ILE A 295 28.70 39.44 17.35
C ILE A 295 27.79 38.30 16.85
N PRO A 296 26.44 38.38 16.90
CA PRO A 296 25.57 37.29 16.46
C PRO A 296 25.64 37.06 14.95
N CYS A 297 25.80 38.10 14.14
CA CYS A 297 25.99 37.96 12.70
C CYS A 297 27.33 37.27 12.37
N LEU A 298 28.40 37.59 13.11
CA LEU A 298 29.70 36.93 12.97
C LEU A 298 29.63 35.47 13.40
N LEU A 299 28.97 35.16 14.52
CA LEU A 299 28.75 33.79 14.97
C LEU A 299 27.97 32.96 13.96
N PHE A 300 26.93 33.53 13.34
CA PHE A 300 26.18 32.86 12.28
C PHE A 300 27.01 32.65 11.01
N ALA A 301 27.84 33.63 10.63
CA ALA A 301 28.71 33.52 9.47
C ALA A 301 29.83 32.47 9.66
N LEU A 302 30.38 32.36 10.88
CA LEU A 302 31.42 31.39 11.24
C LEU A 302 30.87 29.99 11.58
N ALA A 303 29.55 29.84 11.73
CA ALA A 303 28.94 28.57 12.08
C ALA A 303 29.18 27.52 10.97
N PRO A 304 29.75 26.34 11.30
CA PRO A 304 30.08 25.34 10.30
C PRO A 304 28.84 24.85 9.54
N GLU A 305 28.94 24.71 8.23
CA GLU A 305 27.79 24.32 7.40
C GLU A 305 27.20 22.98 7.79
N ARG A 306 28.07 22.04 8.19
CA ARG A 306 27.70 20.69 8.64
C ARG A 306 26.72 20.73 9.83
N TRP A 307 26.88 21.70 10.73
CA TRP A 307 26.03 21.82 11.91
C TRP A 307 24.64 22.32 11.53
N ILE A 308 24.57 23.37 10.70
CA ILE A 308 23.30 23.92 10.21
C ILE A 308 22.55 22.87 9.38
N GLN A 309 23.25 22.12 8.52
CA GLN A 309 22.65 21.04 7.74
C GLN A 309 22.17 19.88 8.62
N ALA A 310 22.94 19.48 9.64
CA ALA A 310 22.53 18.45 10.59
C ALA A 310 21.28 18.88 11.37
N LEU A 311 21.22 20.13 11.84
CA LEU A 311 20.03 20.69 12.49
C LEU A 311 18.84 20.79 11.53
N HIS A 312 19.05 21.24 10.30
CA HIS A 312 18.01 21.30 9.26
C HIS A 312 17.43 19.91 8.98
N ALA A 313 18.28 18.89 8.82
CA ALA A 313 17.85 17.50 8.65
C ALA A 313 17.09 16.95 9.87
N ARG A 314 17.48 17.35 11.10
CA ARG A 314 16.74 16.95 12.31
C ARG A 314 15.34 17.58 12.38
N VAL A 315 15.19 18.82 11.91
CA VAL A 315 13.92 19.57 11.89
C VAL A 315 13.00 19.08 10.76
N HIS A 316 13.56 18.78 9.59
CA HIS A 316 12.80 18.37 8.38
C HIS A 316 12.72 16.86 8.15
N ARG A 317 13.12 16.04 9.13
CA ARG A 317 13.15 14.56 9.05
C ARG A 317 11.80 13.90 8.76
N PHE A 318 10.70 14.66 8.68
CA PHE A 318 9.33 14.18 8.50
C PHE A 318 8.58 14.84 7.33
N ASP A 319 9.25 15.61 6.47
CA ASP A 319 8.62 16.12 5.24
C ASP A 319 8.68 15.11 4.07
N GLU A 320 8.88 13.81 4.38
CA GLU A 320 9.11 12.73 3.41
C GLU A 320 7.91 12.40 2.51
N GLY A 321 6.70 12.85 2.82
CA GLY A 321 5.45 12.34 2.22
C GLY A 321 5.22 12.64 0.72
N ARG A 322 5.97 13.55 0.08
CA ARG A 322 5.77 13.91 -1.34
C ARG A 322 6.77 13.26 -2.30
N LEU A 323 8.04 13.11 -1.90
CA LEU A 323 9.08 12.55 -2.78
C LEU A 323 9.02 11.03 -2.88
N THR A 324 8.69 10.32 -1.79
CA THR A 324 8.48 8.86 -1.82
C THR A 324 7.29 8.48 -2.69
N ARG A 325 6.15 9.18 -2.59
CA ARG A 325 4.98 8.90 -3.46
C ARG A 325 5.31 9.09 -4.94
N ALA A 326 5.99 10.18 -5.29
CA ALA A 326 6.42 10.42 -6.67
C ALA A 326 7.43 9.37 -7.15
N SER A 327 8.37 8.95 -6.30
CA SER A 327 9.33 7.88 -6.62
C SER A 327 8.67 6.51 -6.77
N ILE A 328 7.69 6.18 -5.92
CA ILE A 328 6.91 4.94 -5.98
C ILE A 328 6.07 4.92 -7.26
N ASN A 329 5.34 5.99 -7.56
CA ASN A 329 4.57 6.11 -8.79
C ASN A 329 5.47 6.03 -10.02
N ARG A 330 6.66 6.65 -9.98
CA ARG A 330 7.65 6.55 -11.07
C ARG A 330 8.18 5.12 -11.25
N ASN A 331 8.49 4.41 -10.16
CA ASN A 331 8.95 3.02 -10.24
C ASN A 331 7.84 2.09 -10.74
N ARG A 332 6.61 2.26 -10.24
CA ARG A 332 5.43 1.51 -10.69
C ARG A 332 5.14 1.73 -12.18
N ALA A 333 5.14 2.98 -12.62
CA ALA A 333 5.01 3.33 -14.04
C ALA A 333 6.10 2.68 -14.89
N ARG A 334 7.37 2.74 -14.46
CA ARG A 334 8.50 2.12 -15.17
C ARG A 334 8.40 0.60 -15.25
N VAL A 335 7.91 -0.05 -14.18
CA VAL A 335 7.66 -1.50 -14.19
C VAL A 335 6.49 -1.82 -15.13
N GLY A 336 5.42 -1.03 -15.11
CA GLY A 336 4.31 -1.15 -16.05
C GLY A 336 4.74 -1.00 -17.51
N GLU A 337 5.53 0.03 -17.83
CA GLU A 337 6.10 0.24 -19.18
C GLU A 337 6.94 -0.95 -19.65
N ARG A 338 7.83 -1.48 -18.79
CA ARG A 338 8.62 -2.68 -19.13
C ARG A 338 7.76 -3.91 -19.39
N LEU A 339 6.74 -4.16 -18.56
CA LEU A 339 5.82 -5.27 -18.77
C LEU A 339 5.02 -5.11 -20.07
N PHE A 340 4.66 -3.87 -20.41
CA PHE A 340 3.99 -3.55 -21.67
C PHE A 340 4.91 -3.79 -22.88
N GLU A 341 6.19 -3.40 -22.82
CA GLU A 341 7.18 -3.71 -23.86
C GLU A 341 7.35 -5.23 -24.05
N ILE A 342 7.44 -5.99 -22.96
CA ILE A 342 7.51 -7.45 -23.02
C ILE A 342 6.24 -8.03 -23.66
N SER A 343 5.06 -7.49 -23.33
CA SER A 343 3.81 -7.92 -23.96
C SER A 343 3.81 -7.68 -25.48
N ALA A 344 4.37 -6.56 -25.93
CA ALA A 344 4.50 -6.24 -27.34
C ALA A 344 5.44 -7.21 -28.06
N ALA A 345 6.56 -7.60 -27.44
CA ALA A 345 7.47 -8.61 -27.97
C ALA A 345 6.77 -9.97 -28.17
N PHE A 346 5.95 -10.42 -27.20
CA PHE A 346 5.16 -11.65 -27.37
C PHE A 346 4.09 -11.52 -28.47
N LYS A 347 3.52 -10.33 -28.66
CA LYS A 347 2.60 -10.06 -29.78
C LYS A 347 3.32 -10.11 -31.13
N GLU A 348 4.57 -9.69 -31.18
CA GLU A 348 5.39 -9.80 -32.39
C GLU A 348 5.76 -11.26 -32.70
N ILE A 349 6.07 -12.06 -31.68
CA ILE A 349 6.27 -13.51 -31.81
C ILE A 349 5.01 -14.18 -32.42
N GLU A 350 3.82 -13.82 -31.94
CA GLU A 350 2.56 -14.30 -32.54
C GLU A 350 2.46 -13.96 -34.03
N ASN A 351 2.73 -12.70 -34.40
CA ASN A 351 2.64 -12.26 -35.80
C ASN A 351 3.64 -13.02 -36.70
N VAL A 352 4.85 -13.28 -36.20
CA VAL A 352 5.86 -14.06 -36.92
C VAL A 352 5.35 -15.48 -37.19
N PHE A 353 4.83 -16.17 -36.18
CA PHE A 353 4.31 -17.53 -36.35
C PHE A 353 3.12 -17.59 -37.30
N VAL A 354 2.22 -16.60 -37.26
CA VAL A 354 1.09 -16.50 -38.19
C VAL A 354 1.54 -16.22 -39.63
N SER A 355 2.57 -15.39 -39.82
CA SER A 355 3.09 -15.06 -41.15
C SER A 355 3.78 -16.23 -41.85
N LEU A 356 4.36 -17.16 -41.09
CA LEU A 356 5.05 -18.35 -41.59
C LEU A 356 4.10 -19.46 -42.10
N ASP A 357 2.79 -19.34 -41.86
CA ASP A 357 1.78 -20.32 -42.30
C ASP A 357 1.33 -20.15 -43.76
N GLY A 358 1.90 -19.18 -44.49
CA GLY A 358 1.70 -19.01 -45.92
C GLY A 358 2.61 -19.92 -46.76
N GLY A 359 2.33 -21.24 -46.77
CA GLY A 359 3.03 -22.19 -47.63
C GLY A 359 2.76 -21.99 -49.13
N GLU A 360 3.70 -22.42 -49.99
CA GLU A 360 3.52 -22.42 -51.45
C GLU A 360 2.36 -23.33 -51.91
N PRO A 361 1.64 -22.97 -52.99
CA PRO A 361 0.49 -23.73 -53.45
C PRO A 361 0.85 -25.14 -53.97
N ALA A 362 -0.03 -26.10 -53.68
CA ALA A 362 0.07 -27.51 -54.10
C ALA A 362 0.22 -27.71 -55.63
N GLU A 363 -0.09 -26.70 -56.44
CA GLU A 363 0.09 -26.70 -57.89
C GLU A 363 1.56 -26.88 -58.31
N ASN A 364 2.51 -26.28 -57.57
CA ASN A 364 3.94 -26.44 -57.85
C ASN A 364 4.42 -27.88 -57.62
N ALA A 365 3.87 -28.58 -56.62
CA ALA A 365 4.24 -29.94 -56.29
C ALA A 365 3.74 -30.96 -57.32
N GLN A 366 2.52 -30.79 -57.83
CA GLN A 366 1.96 -31.65 -58.87
C GLN A 366 2.75 -31.56 -60.18
N GLU A 367 3.16 -30.35 -60.57
CA GLU A 367 3.94 -30.14 -61.78
C GLU A 367 5.38 -30.68 -61.64
N ALA A 368 5.97 -30.56 -60.44
CA ALA A 368 7.26 -31.16 -60.12
C ALA A 368 7.23 -32.70 -60.16
N MET A 369 6.16 -33.32 -59.63
CA MET A 369 5.95 -34.77 -59.74
C MET A 369 5.81 -35.21 -61.19
N LEU A 370 5.00 -34.49 -61.97
CA LEU A 370 4.81 -34.79 -63.40
C LEU A 370 6.12 -34.72 -64.18
N ARG A 371 6.98 -33.72 -63.90
CA ARG A 371 8.30 -33.60 -64.53
C ARG A 371 9.21 -34.78 -64.16
N THR A 372 9.26 -35.17 -62.90
CA THR A 372 10.10 -36.27 -62.42
C THR A 372 9.62 -37.62 -62.95
N LEU A 373 8.31 -37.87 -62.96
CA LEU A 373 7.70 -39.06 -63.58
C LEU A 373 8.04 -39.20 -65.06
N ARG A 374 7.97 -38.09 -65.80
CA ARG A 374 8.37 -38.07 -67.22
C ARG A 374 9.85 -38.40 -67.39
N GLY A 375 10.71 -37.85 -66.51
CA GLY A 375 12.15 -38.10 -66.50
C GLY A 375 12.52 -39.56 -66.26
N GLU A 376 11.89 -40.20 -65.27
CA GLU A 376 12.23 -41.57 -64.86
C GLU A 376 11.61 -42.65 -65.75
N VAL A 377 10.38 -42.44 -66.26
CA VAL A 377 9.61 -43.48 -66.95
C VAL A 377 9.44 -43.21 -68.45
N CYS A 378 9.21 -41.96 -68.84
CA CYS A 378 8.87 -41.63 -70.24
C CYS A 378 10.09 -41.37 -71.13
N VAL A 379 11.22 -40.89 -70.58
CA VAL A 379 12.44 -40.58 -71.37
C VAL A 379 13.03 -41.83 -72.03
N GLY A 380 12.98 -42.99 -71.36
CA GLY A 380 13.49 -44.26 -71.87
C GLY A 380 12.46 -45.11 -72.66
N CYS A 381 11.33 -44.54 -73.08
CA CYS A 381 10.24 -45.28 -73.73
C CYS A 381 10.26 -45.14 -75.26
N ASP A 382 10.27 -46.27 -75.98
CA ASP A 382 10.26 -46.30 -77.46
C ASP A 382 9.01 -45.66 -78.10
N LYS A 383 7.88 -45.59 -77.37
CA LYS A 383 6.59 -45.04 -77.84
C LYS A 383 6.33 -43.59 -77.42
N ARG A 384 7.38 -42.88 -77.00
CA ARG A 384 7.25 -41.50 -76.48
C ARG A 384 6.68 -40.54 -77.54
N GLU A 385 7.07 -40.67 -78.80
CA GLU A 385 6.61 -39.79 -79.88
C GLU A 385 5.14 -40.04 -80.27
N GLU A 386 4.59 -41.22 -79.93
CA GLU A 386 3.17 -41.57 -80.14
C GLU A 386 2.28 -41.12 -78.96
N CYS A 387 2.86 -40.69 -77.84
CA CYS A 387 2.12 -40.23 -76.67
C CYS A 387 1.64 -38.77 -76.89
N GLY A 388 0.41 -38.61 -77.37
CA GLY A 388 -0.22 -37.29 -77.56
C GLY A 388 -0.74 -36.63 -76.27
N GLY A 389 -1.29 -35.42 -76.40
CA GLY A 389 -1.77 -34.60 -75.27
C GLY A 389 -2.87 -35.26 -74.40
N ALA A 390 -3.65 -36.20 -74.94
CA ALA A 390 -4.65 -36.95 -74.17
C ALA A 390 -4.02 -37.88 -73.11
N VAL A 391 -2.81 -38.40 -73.35
CA VAL A 391 -2.05 -39.19 -72.37
C VAL A 391 -1.45 -38.28 -71.30
N GLU A 392 -1.01 -37.08 -71.69
CA GLU A 392 -0.49 -36.08 -70.74
C GLU A 392 -1.56 -35.56 -69.79
N GLU A 393 -2.76 -35.27 -70.29
CA GLU A 393 -3.90 -34.84 -69.48
C GLU A 393 -4.40 -35.98 -68.58
N ALA A 394 -4.37 -37.23 -69.07
CA ALA A 394 -4.64 -38.38 -68.23
C ALA A 394 -3.59 -38.55 -67.12
N LEU A 395 -2.32 -38.22 -67.38
CA LEU A 395 -1.24 -38.32 -66.40
C LEU A 395 -1.38 -37.25 -65.31
N SER A 396 -1.73 -36.01 -65.67
CA SER A 396 -1.98 -34.95 -64.70
C SER A 396 -3.18 -35.26 -63.80
N ARG A 397 -4.26 -35.80 -64.38
CA ARG A 397 -5.42 -36.28 -63.60
C ARG A 397 -5.03 -37.42 -62.66
N LEU A 398 -4.17 -38.35 -63.10
CA LEU A 398 -3.70 -39.46 -62.27
C LEU A 398 -2.84 -38.97 -61.09
N VAL A 399 -1.96 -38.00 -61.32
CA VAL A 399 -1.17 -37.36 -60.25
C VAL A 399 -2.08 -36.62 -59.28
N ALA A 400 -3.08 -35.88 -59.77
CA ALA A 400 -4.05 -35.18 -58.91
C ALA A 400 -4.85 -36.17 -58.03
N VAL A 401 -5.33 -37.27 -58.60
CA VAL A 401 -6.00 -38.36 -57.85
C VAL A 401 -5.04 -38.99 -56.84
N GLY A 402 -3.78 -39.18 -57.22
CA GLY A 402 -2.72 -39.70 -56.35
C GLY A 402 -2.43 -38.77 -55.17
N CYS A 403 -2.33 -37.46 -55.38
CA CYS A 403 -2.12 -36.48 -54.31
C CYS A 403 -3.31 -36.42 -53.35
N ALA A 404 -4.54 -36.65 -53.83
CA ALA A 404 -5.73 -36.68 -52.99
C ALA A 404 -5.88 -38.00 -52.19
N ARG A 405 -5.50 -39.14 -52.77
CA ARG A 405 -5.64 -40.47 -52.12
C ARG A 405 -4.38 -40.94 -51.39
N GLY A 406 -3.22 -40.35 -51.65
CA GLY A 406 -1.91 -40.77 -51.13
C GLY A 406 -1.31 -42.01 -51.83
N LYS A 407 -2.11 -42.76 -52.60
CA LYS A 407 -1.68 -43.95 -53.35
C LYS A 407 -2.55 -44.17 -54.57
N VAL A 408 -1.97 -44.73 -55.62
CA VAL A 408 -2.65 -45.04 -56.89
C VAL A 408 -2.52 -46.52 -57.20
N SER A 409 -3.64 -47.14 -57.56
CA SER A 409 -3.74 -48.54 -57.95
C SER A 409 -4.06 -48.70 -59.44
N LEU A 410 -4.08 -49.93 -59.94
CA LEU A 410 -4.47 -50.23 -61.33
C LEU A 410 -5.91 -49.79 -61.67
N ILE A 411 -6.78 -49.67 -60.66
CA ILE A 411 -8.18 -49.26 -60.82
C ILE A 411 -8.29 -47.75 -61.09
N ASP A 412 -7.34 -46.98 -60.58
CA ASP A 412 -7.29 -45.53 -60.72
C ASP A 412 -6.68 -45.09 -62.06
N LEU A 413 -6.21 -46.05 -62.88
CA LEU A 413 -5.52 -45.78 -64.13
C LEU A 413 -6.53 -45.36 -65.23
N PRO A 414 -6.39 -44.15 -65.82
CA PRO A 414 -7.28 -43.72 -66.89
C PRO A 414 -7.17 -44.62 -68.12
N ALA A 415 -8.29 -44.80 -68.84
CA ALA A 415 -8.35 -45.65 -70.03
C ALA A 415 -7.31 -45.31 -71.11
N ALA A 416 -6.97 -44.02 -71.25
CA ALA A 416 -5.93 -43.54 -72.17
C ALA A 416 -4.52 -44.05 -71.82
N ILE A 417 -4.19 -44.16 -70.52
CA ILE A 417 -2.89 -44.69 -70.05
C ILE A 417 -2.91 -46.22 -70.07
N ALA A 418 -4.04 -46.84 -69.70
CA ALA A 418 -4.19 -48.29 -69.71
C ALA A 418 -4.07 -48.90 -71.11
N ALA A 419 -4.58 -48.21 -72.14
CA ALA A 419 -4.51 -48.66 -73.54
C ALA A 419 -3.22 -48.22 -74.26
N GLY A 420 -2.64 -47.08 -73.88
CA GLY A 420 -1.51 -46.45 -74.58
C GLY A 420 -0.12 -46.68 -73.96
N CYS A 421 -0.02 -46.92 -72.66
CA CYS A 421 1.28 -47.04 -71.96
C CYS A 421 1.82 -48.48 -72.01
N ARG A 422 3.09 -48.63 -72.40
CA ARG A 422 3.78 -49.95 -72.42
C ARG A 422 4.15 -50.45 -71.02
N ASN A 423 4.46 -49.54 -70.09
CA ASN A 423 4.95 -49.86 -68.74
C ASN A 423 4.11 -49.20 -67.64
N PRO A 424 2.82 -49.55 -67.49
CA PRO A 424 1.96 -48.97 -66.47
C PRO A 424 2.41 -49.34 -65.04
N SER A 425 3.05 -50.51 -64.86
CA SER A 425 3.57 -50.96 -63.55
C SER A 425 4.72 -50.09 -63.04
N SER A 426 5.69 -49.76 -63.90
CA SER A 426 6.82 -48.88 -63.54
C SER A 426 6.35 -47.44 -63.28
N LEU A 427 5.35 -46.98 -64.04
CA LEU A 427 4.71 -45.68 -63.84
C LEU A 427 4.03 -45.59 -62.48
N LEU A 428 3.23 -46.61 -62.13
CA LEU A 428 2.59 -46.69 -60.82
C LEU A 428 3.60 -46.84 -59.68
N PHE A 429 4.72 -47.54 -59.88
CA PHE A 429 5.76 -47.68 -58.86
C PHE A 429 6.48 -46.35 -58.58
N SER A 430 6.94 -45.64 -59.63
CA SER A 430 7.59 -44.32 -59.49
C SER A 430 6.61 -43.28 -58.92
N LEU A 431 5.35 -43.29 -59.37
CA LEU A 431 4.31 -42.40 -58.83
C LEU A 431 4.06 -42.67 -57.36
N ASN A 432 3.86 -43.93 -56.96
CA ASN A 432 3.63 -44.26 -55.55
C ASN A 432 4.85 -43.96 -54.66
N LYS A 433 6.09 -44.05 -55.19
CA LYS A 433 7.29 -43.62 -54.48
C LYS A 433 7.26 -42.10 -54.22
N GLN A 434 6.97 -41.29 -55.24
CA GLN A 434 6.87 -39.82 -55.11
C GLN A 434 5.70 -39.40 -54.23
N LEU A 435 4.54 -40.08 -54.33
CA LEU A 435 3.39 -39.84 -53.47
C LEU A 435 3.68 -40.18 -52.00
N SER A 436 4.48 -41.22 -51.73
CA SER A 436 4.92 -41.54 -50.36
C SER A 436 5.85 -40.47 -49.78
N GLU A 437 6.74 -39.89 -50.58
CA GLU A 437 7.62 -38.79 -50.16
C GLU A 437 6.83 -37.49 -49.95
N TYR A 438 5.87 -37.20 -50.84
CA TYR A 438 5.00 -36.03 -50.73
C TYR A 438 4.04 -36.10 -49.56
N SER A 439 3.37 -37.24 -49.34
CA SER A 439 2.46 -37.42 -48.20
C SER A 439 3.19 -37.27 -46.86
N ARG A 440 4.44 -37.77 -46.77
CA ARG A 440 5.28 -37.55 -45.59
C ARG A 440 5.64 -36.07 -45.39
N THR A 441 6.09 -35.40 -46.44
CA THR A 441 6.45 -33.96 -46.38
C THR A 441 5.23 -33.11 -46.05
N ALA A 442 4.08 -33.40 -46.65
CA ALA A 442 2.81 -32.73 -46.36
C ALA A 442 2.35 -32.94 -44.91
N ALA A 443 2.51 -34.15 -44.36
CA ALA A 443 2.21 -34.43 -42.96
C ALA A 443 3.18 -33.71 -41.99
N ASP A 444 4.47 -33.63 -42.35
CA ASP A 444 5.48 -32.89 -41.58
C ASP A 444 5.17 -31.37 -41.63
N ASP A 445 4.77 -30.83 -42.79
CA ASP A 445 4.37 -29.44 -42.98
C ASP A 445 3.08 -29.10 -42.23
N GLU A 446 2.09 -29.99 -42.24
CA GLU A 446 0.84 -29.85 -41.49
C GLU A 446 1.10 -29.88 -39.98
N SER A 447 1.94 -30.81 -39.51
CA SER A 447 2.38 -30.87 -38.10
C SER A 447 3.14 -29.61 -37.69
N ALA A 448 3.99 -29.08 -38.56
CA ALA A 448 4.70 -27.83 -38.33
C ALA A 448 3.74 -26.62 -38.31
N ALA A 449 2.74 -26.57 -39.19
CA ALA A 449 1.71 -25.54 -39.19
C ALA A 449 0.87 -25.56 -37.91
N GLN A 450 0.41 -26.74 -37.49
CA GLN A 450 -0.29 -26.93 -36.22
C GLN A 450 0.58 -26.48 -35.02
N GLY A 451 1.87 -26.85 -35.01
CA GLY A 451 2.83 -26.40 -34.01
C GLY A 451 3.01 -24.88 -33.99
N ARG A 452 3.14 -24.22 -35.14
CA ARG A 452 3.25 -22.75 -35.23
C ARG A 452 1.99 -22.06 -34.70
N LYS A 453 0.81 -22.54 -35.08
CA LYS A 453 -0.48 -22.03 -34.61
C LYS A 453 -0.61 -22.15 -33.10
N LEU A 454 -0.16 -23.28 -32.53
CA LEU A 454 -0.11 -23.49 -31.08
C LEU A 454 0.76 -22.43 -30.37
N PHE A 455 1.99 -22.22 -30.84
CA PHE A 455 2.89 -21.22 -30.27
C PHE A 455 2.34 -19.79 -30.41
N ALA A 456 1.69 -19.49 -31.54
CA ALA A 456 1.04 -18.19 -31.74
C ALA A 456 -0.07 -17.93 -30.70
N ASP A 457 -0.92 -18.92 -30.44
CA ASP A 457 -1.99 -18.79 -29.43
C ASP A 457 -1.43 -18.66 -28.01
N GLN A 458 -0.36 -19.40 -27.67
CA GLN A 458 0.30 -19.28 -26.36
C GLN A 458 0.96 -17.90 -26.17
N ALA A 459 1.66 -17.42 -27.20
CA ALA A 459 2.26 -16.09 -27.19
C ALA A 459 1.20 -14.99 -27.05
N ARG A 460 0.06 -15.13 -27.72
CA ARG A 460 -1.09 -14.23 -27.56
C ARG A 460 -1.58 -14.18 -26.11
N GLY A 461 -1.79 -15.34 -25.50
CA GLY A 461 -2.24 -15.44 -24.10
C GLY A 461 -1.28 -14.77 -23.12
N LEU A 462 0.02 -15.00 -23.26
CA LEU A 462 1.06 -14.37 -22.44
C LEU A 462 1.12 -12.85 -22.65
N ALA A 463 1.04 -12.39 -23.90
CA ALA A 463 1.00 -10.97 -24.21
C ALA A 463 -0.17 -10.27 -23.50
N GLU A 464 -1.37 -10.87 -23.53
CA GLU A 464 -2.55 -10.28 -22.91
C GLU A 464 -2.46 -10.22 -21.38
N MET A 465 -1.96 -11.29 -20.74
CA MET A 465 -1.69 -11.29 -19.29
C MET A 465 -0.70 -10.20 -18.88
N LEU A 466 0.45 -10.13 -19.56
CA LEU A 466 1.49 -9.16 -19.26
C LEU A 466 1.01 -7.73 -19.47
N LYS A 467 0.19 -7.50 -20.51
CA LYS A 467 -0.47 -6.21 -20.75
C LYS A 467 -1.42 -5.83 -19.63
N ASN A 468 -2.25 -6.77 -19.15
CA ASN A 468 -3.16 -6.50 -18.04
C ASN A 468 -2.41 -6.21 -16.73
N LEU A 469 -1.36 -6.98 -16.44
CA LEU A 469 -0.48 -6.72 -15.30
C LEU A 469 0.22 -5.36 -15.42
N ALA A 470 0.68 -4.99 -16.62
CA ALA A 470 1.29 -3.69 -16.89
C ALA A 470 0.34 -2.53 -16.55
N LEU A 471 -0.93 -2.62 -16.97
CA LEU A 471 -1.96 -1.62 -16.69
C LEU A 471 -2.26 -1.51 -15.17
N GLN A 472 -2.34 -2.65 -14.48
CA GLN A 472 -2.54 -2.67 -13.02
C GLN A 472 -1.34 -2.04 -12.28
N GLN A 473 -0.11 -2.35 -12.68
CA GLN A 473 1.08 -1.76 -12.06
C GLN A 473 1.23 -0.27 -12.39
N GLY A 474 0.84 0.16 -13.59
CA GLY A 474 0.88 1.56 -14.01
C GLY A 474 -0.11 2.47 -13.29
N THR A 475 -1.09 1.92 -12.56
CA THR A 475 -2.08 2.72 -11.83
C THR A 475 -1.40 3.50 -10.69
N PRO A 476 -1.56 4.84 -10.64
CA PRO A 476 -0.91 5.65 -9.62
C PRO A 476 -1.50 5.40 -8.24
N VAL A 477 -0.62 5.54 -7.25
CA VAL A 477 -0.95 5.44 -5.83
C VAL A 477 -1.35 6.82 -5.31
N GLY A 478 -2.33 6.87 -4.40
CA GLY A 478 -2.74 8.11 -3.71
C GLY A 478 -3.74 8.95 -4.50
N VAL A 479 -4.56 8.31 -5.33
CA VAL A 479 -5.61 8.95 -6.15
C VAL A 479 -6.71 9.58 -5.27
N HIS A 480 -6.89 9.09 -4.04
CA HIS A 480 -7.95 9.52 -3.14
C HIS A 480 -7.43 10.23 -1.87
N PRO A 481 -6.81 11.42 -1.98
CA PRO A 481 -6.21 12.12 -0.85
C PRO A 481 -7.25 12.53 0.22
N GLU A 482 -8.49 12.81 -0.19
CA GLU A 482 -9.56 13.14 0.74
C GLU A 482 -10.00 11.94 1.58
N ALA A 483 -10.13 10.76 0.97
CA ALA A 483 -10.47 9.52 1.67
C ALA A 483 -9.34 9.10 2.62
N GLU A 484 -8.08 9.22 2.18
CA GLU A 484 -6.90 9.02 3.06
C GLU A 484 -6.94 9.95 4.27
N ARG A 485 -7.26 11.23 4.07
CA ARG A 485 -7.35 12.22 5.16
C ARG A 485 -8.50 11.88 6.11
N LYS A 486 -9.68 11.53 5.59
CA LYS A 486 -10.84 11.11 6.40
C LYS A 486 -10.49 9.89 7.26
N LEU A 487 -9.84 8.89 6.66
CA LEU A 487 -9.42 7.67 7.34
C LEU A 487 -8.40 7.94 8.46
N ARG A 488 -7.37 8.75 8.20
CA ARG A 488 -6.40 9.14 9.24
C ARG A 488 -7.05 9.88 10.41
N LEU A 489 -7.99 10.77 10.10
CA LEU A 489 -8.69 11.55 11.12
C LEU A 489 -9.62 10.66 11.96
N ALA A 490 -10.28 9.67 11.34
CA ALA A 490 -11.09 8.67 12.05
C ALA A 490 -10.23 7.77 12.95
N LEU A 491 -9.08 7.28 12.45
CA LEU A 491 -8.13 6.47 13.23
C LEU A 491 -7.59 7.24 14.44
N SER A 492 -7.22 8.51 14.25
CA SER A 492 -6.77 9.40 15.33
C SER A 492 -7.85 9.59 16.41
N ARG A 493 -9.11 9.83 16.01
CA ARG A 493 -10.25 9.93 16.95
C ARG A 493 -10.48 8.64 17.74
N ALA A 494 -10.23 7.49 17.12
CA ALA A 494 -10.32 6.19 17.78
C ALA A 494 -9.09 5.86 18.67
N GLY A 495 -8.09 6.75 18.74
CA GLY A 495 -6.86 6.52 19.50
C GLY A 495 -5.88 5.56 18.83
N VAL A 496 -5.99 5.35 17.52
CA VAL A 496 -5.02 4.61 16.71
C VAL A 496 -4.09 5.62 16.03
N LEU A 497 -2.81 5.60 16.41
CA LEU A 497 -1.78 6.42 15.77
C LEU A 497 -1.42 5.81 14.41
N CYS A 498 -1.87 6.46 13.35
CA CYS A 498 -1.58 6.12 11.97
C CYS A 498 -0.55 7.11 11.42
N ASP A 499 0.64 6.61 11.09
CA ASP A 499 1.72 7.40 10.50
C ASP A 499 1.37 7.73 9.05
N GLU A 500 0.98 6.70 8.29
CA GLU A 500 0.65 6.81 6.88
C GLU A 500 -0.56 5.95 6.53
N ALA A 501 -1.42 6.49 5.68
CA ALA A 501 -2.55 5.80 5.06
C ALA A 501 -2.50 6.05 3.55
N LEU A 502 -2.69 4.99 2.78
CA LEU A 502 -2.57 4.98 1.33
C LEU A 502 -3.75 4.20 0.76
N ILE A 503 -4.44 4.75 -0.23
CA ILE A 503 -5.53 4.06 -0.94
C ILE A 503 -5.12 3.92 -2.41
N CYS A 504 -5.11 2.68 -2.89
CA CYS A 504 -4.64 2.30 -4.23
C CYS A 504 -5.76 1.64 -5.04
N GLY A 505 -5.78 1.88 -6.36
CA GLY A 505 -6.62 1.16 -7.30
C GLY A 505 -8.07 1.64 -7.37
N ALA A 506 -8.80 1.17 -8.39
CA ALA A 506 -10.25 1.34 -8.52
C ALA A 506 -11.01 0.48 -7.51
N GLU A 507 -10.47 -0.72 -7.24
CA GLU A 507 -10.84 -1.52 -6.08
C GLU A 507 -9.90 -1.17 -4.93
N PRO A 508 -10.38 -0.50 -3.87
CA PRO A 508 -9.51 0.17 -2.91
C PRO A 508 -8.75 -0.85 -2.06
N GLU A 509 -7.45 -1.01 -2.35
CA GLU A 509 -6.48 -1.58 -1.42
C GLU A 509 -5.96 -0.47 -0.51
N ILE A 510 -6.02 -0.71 0.80
CA ILE A 510 -5.70 0.30 1.81
C ILE A 510 -4.49 -0.16 2.60
N TYR A 511 -3.40 0.58 2.51
CA TYR A 511 -2.19 0.34 3.29
C TYR A 511 -2.15 1.32 4.45
N LEU A 512 -1.98 0.80 5.67
CA LEU A 512 -1.98 1.56 6.91
C LEU A 512 -0.75 1.24 7.74
N THR A 513 0.04 2.26 8.06
CA THR A 513 1.17 2.13 8.98
C THR A 513 0.73 2.59 10.36
N ALA A 514 0.54 1.65 11.30
CA ALA A 514 0.03 1.93 12.64
C ALA A 514 0.92 1.31 13.74
N SER A 515 0.90 1.90 14.94
CA SER A 515 1.64 1.38 16.09
C SER A 515 1.16 -0.02 16.53
N SER A 516 2.05 -0.83 17.11
CA SER A 516 1.87 -2.25 17.43
C SER A 516 0.64 -2.61 18.27
N ASP A 517 0.14 -1.68 19.06
CA ASP A 517 -0.87 -1.94 20.09
C ASP A 517 -2.32 -1.88 19.57
N ALA A 518 -2.52 -1.55 18.30
CA ALA A 518 -3.85 -1.51 17.70
C ALA A 518 -4.33 -2.92 17.31
N ALA A 519 -5.46 -3.35 17.88
CA ALA A 519 -6.15 -4.56 17.47
C ALA A 519 -6.68 -4.42 16.02
N GLY A 520 -6.53 -5.47 15.21
CA GLY A 520 -6.97 -5.47 13.80
C GLY A 520 -8.46 -5.15 13.65
N ASP A 521 -9.30 -5.66 14.54
CA ASP A 521 -10.75 -5.40 14.55
C ASP A 521 -11.09 -3.92 14.78
N LYS A 522 -10.30 -3.24 15.60
CA LYS A 522 -10.49 -1.81 15.85
C LYS A 522 -10.14 -0.99 14.61
N ILE A 523 -9.07 -1.35 13.92
CA ILE A 523 -8.68 -0.71 12.65
C ILE A 523 -9.76 -0.95 11.59
N ARG A 524 -10.25 -2.19 11.48
CA ARG A 524 -11.35 -2.57 10.59
C ARG A 524 -12.59 -1.70 10.83
N ALA A 525 -13.13 -1.69 12.04
CA ALA A 525 -14.35 -0.95 12.37
C ALA A 525 -14.23 0.56 12.09
N VAL A 526 -13.07 1.15 12.34
CA VAL A 526 -12.83 2.57 12.07
C VAL A 526 -12.70 2.84 10.57
N ALA A 527 -12.06 1.95 9.82
CA ALA A 527 -11.96 2.07 8.37
C ALA A 527 -13.33 1.96 7.69
N GLU A 528 -14.19 1.03 8.14
CA GLU A 528 -15.56 0.89 7.65
C GLU A 528 -16.37 2.17 7.85
N GLY A 529 -16.32 2.74 9.06
CA GLY A 529 -17.01 4.00 9.38
C GLY A 529 -16.49 5.22 8.61
N ALA A 530 -15.20 5.23 8.24
CA ALA A 530 -14.59 6.35 7.52
C ALA A 530 -14.83 6.31 6.01
N LEU A 531 -14.87 5.10 5.43
CA LEU A 531 -14.90 4.88 3.98
C LEU A 531 -16.30 4.55 3.46
N GLY A 532 -17.22 4.10 4.33
CA GLY A 532 -18.61 3.81 3.97
C GLY A 532 -18.82 2.45 3.29
N TYR A 533 -17.84 1.56 3.35
CA TYR A 533 -17.94 0.18 2.89
C TYR A 533 -17.22 -0.77 3.84
N ARG A 534 -17.63 -2.03 3.85
CA ARG A 534 -17.05 -3.09 4.70
C ARG A 534 -15.64 -3.43 4.24
N VAL A 535 -14.74 -3.68 5.19
CA VAL A 535 -13.34 -4.03 4.91
C VAL A 535 -12.89 -5.23 5.74
N THR A 536 -11.93 -5.98 5.24
CA THR A 536 -11.25 -7.07 5.95
C THR A 536 -9.76 -6.80 6.05
N VAL A 537 -9.10 -7.41 7.04
CA VAL A 537 -7.65 -7.37 7.20
C VAL A 537 -7.06 -8.49 6.34
N ALA A 538 -6.46 -8.14 5.21
CA ALA A 538 -5.85 -9.11 4.30
C ALA A 538 -4.46 -9.57 4.78
N ALA A 539 -3.65 -8.65 5.29
CA ALA A 539 -2.31 -8.98 5.76
C ALA A 539 -1.81 -8.01 6.85
N LYS A 540 -0.87 -8.50 7.67
CA LYS A 540 -0.15 -7.72 8.68
C LYS A 540 1.35 -7.98 8.53
N HIS A 541 2.10 -6.93 8.21
CA HIS A 541 3.56 -6.99 8.08
C HIS A 541 4.21 -6.17 9.20
N ALA A 542 5.14 -6.77 9.94
CA ALA A 542 5.92 -6.04 10.94
C ALA A 542 7.01 -5.22 10.22
N LEU A 543 7.03 -3.90 10.42
CA LEU A 543 8.04 -3.02 9.83
C LEU A 543 9.23 -2.82 10.78
N SER A 544 8.95 -2.54 12.06
CA SER A 544 9.96 -2.28 13.10
C SER A 544 9.36 -2.54 14.49
N ALA A 545 10.20 -2.53 15.53
CA ALA A 545 9.75 -2.70 16.92
C ALA A 545 8.70 -1.63 17.28
N GLY A 546 7.43 -2.05 17.36
CA GLY A 546 6.32 -1.15 17.67
C GLY A 546 5.54 -0.59 16.46
N LYS A 547 5.84 -0.99 15.21
CA LYS A 547 5.11 -0.53 14.01
C LYS A 547 4.75 -1.68 13.07
N ASN A 548 3.48 -1.73 12.67
CA ASN A 548 2.93 -2.71 11.72
C ASN A 548 2.32 -1.99 10.52
N CYS A 549 2.53 -2.57 9.34
CA CYS A 549 1.77 -2.27 8.13
C CYS A 549 0.58 -3.22 8.04
N TRP A 550 -0.63 -2.65 7.98
CA TRP A 550 -1.88 -3.37 7.80
C TRP A 550 -2.35 -3.15 6.36
N LEU A 551 -2.63 -4.25 5.67
CA LEU A 551 -3.30 -4.25 4.40
C LEU A 551 -4.79 -4.53 4.65
N LEU A 552 -5.64 -3.56 4.35
CA LEU A 552 -7.08 -3.75 4.32
C LEU A 552 -7.56 -3.80 2.88
N ARG A 553 -8.56 -4.63 2.63
CA ARG A 553 -9.26 -4.72 1.36
C ARG A 553 -10.76 -4.65 1.61
N ARG A 554 -11.51 -4.23 0.59
CA ARG A 554 -12.97 -4.25 0.65
C ARG A 554 -13.45 -5.70 0.85
N LEU A 555 -14.36 -5.90 1.79
CA LEU A 555 -14.98 -7.19 2.03
C LEU A 555 -15.88 -7.52 0.81
N PRO A 556 -15.76 -8.72 0.20
CA PRO A 556 -16.65 -9.13 -0.88
C PRO A 556 -18.10 -9.22 -0.39
N ARG A 557 -19.05 -9.18 -1.32
CA ARG A 557 -20.48 -9.23 -0.99
C ARG A 557 -20.90 -10.61 -0.51
N PHE A 558 -20.29 -11.66 -1.06
CA PHE A 558 -20.59 -13.05 -0.79
C PHE A 558 -19.37 -13.79 -0.25
N ASP A 559 -19.63 -14.88 0.44
CA ASP A 559 -18.69 -15.95 0.77
C ASP A 559 -19.21 -17.28 0.20
N ALA A 560 -18.36 -18.29 0.19
CA ALA A 560 -18.74 -19.63 -0.26
C ALA A 560 -18.48 -20.67 0.84
N ALA A 561 -19.50 -21.45 1.17
CA ALA A 561 -19.35 -22.69 1.94
C ALA A 561 -19.41 -23.88 0.98
N PHE A 562 -18.64 -24.93 1.23
CA PHE A 562 -18.62 -26.10 0.37
C PHE A 562 -18.74 -27.38 1.17
N GLY A 563 -19.17 -28.43 0.48
CA GLY A 563 -19.24 -29.79 0.98
C GLY A 563 -18.83 -30.78 -0.11
N ILE A 564 -18.08 -31.81 0.27
CA ILE A 564 -17.57 -32.82 -0.67
C ILE A 564 -17.85 -34.19 -0.08
N ALA A 565 -18.48 -35.06 -0.87
CA ALA A 565 -18.68 -36.46 -0.54
C ALA A 565 -18.15 -37.32 -1.69
N SER A 566 -17.38 -38.35 -1.38
CA SER A 566 -16.87 -39.29 -2.39
C SER A 566 -16.88 -40.73 -1.91
N ALA A 567 -17.03 -41.67 -2.84
CA ALA A 567 -16.87 -43.10 -2.63
C ALA A 567 -16.06 -43.71 -3.79
N THR A 568 -15.01 -44.44 -3.44
CA THR A 568 -14.20 -45.18 -4.41
C THR A 568 -14.91 -46.45 -4.84
N LYS A 569 -14.79 -46.78 -6.13
CA LYS A 569 -15.26 -48.02 -6.71
C LYS A 569 -14.80 -49.24 -5.92
N ALA A 570 -15.71 -50.19 -5.72
CA ALA A 570 -15.42 -51.41 -5.01
C ALA A 570 -14.34 -52.24 -5.72
N GLY A 571 -13.24 -52.53 -5.02
CA GLY A 571 -12.11 -53.30 -5.55
C GLY A 571 -10.91 -52.44 -5.98
N GLU A 572 -11.07 -51.12 -6.09
CA GLU A 572 -9.98 -50.19 -6.40
C GLU A 572 -9.38 -49.57 -5.12
N THR A 573 -8.10 -49.19 -5.19
CA THR A 573 -7.40 -48.55 -4.05
C THR A 573 -7.48 -47.02 -4.07
N ALA A 574 -7.90 -46.43 -5.18
CA ALA A 574 -8.00 -44.99 -5.37
C ALA A 574 -9.14 -44.65 -6.33
N SER A 575 -9.81 -43.53 -6.07
CA SER A 575 -10.83 -42.96 -6.95
C SER A 575 -10.18 -42.34 -8.19
N GLY A 576 -10.74 -42.60 -9.37
CA GLY A 576 -10.46 -41.89 -10.61
C GLY A 576 -11.01 -40.46 -10.64
N ASP A 577 -11.99 -40.16 -9.78
CA ASP A 577 -12.49 -38.80 -9.58
C ASP A 577 -11.52 -37.94 -8.75
N THR A 578 -11.38 -36.67 -9.12
CA THR A 578 -10.63 -35.66 -8.39
C THR A 578 -11.41 -34.35 -8.34
N CYS A 579 -11.60 -33.81 -7.14
CA CYS A 579 -12.21 -32.50 -6.95
C CYS A 579 -11.24 -31.50 -6.34
N SER A 580 -11.41 -30.23 -6.69
CA SER A 580 -10.73 -29.12 -6.06
C SER A 580 -11.69 -27.98 -5.77
N VAL A 581 -11.55 -27.41 -4.59
CA VAL A 581 -12.30 -26.23 -4.16
C VAL A 581 -11.32 -25.26 -3.55
N ILE A 582 -11.00 -24.18 -4.29
CA ILE A 582 -10.00 -23.21 -3.88
C ILE A 582 -10.49 -21.78 -4.07
N ARG A 583 -9.97 -20.90 -3.21
CA ARG A 583 -10.09 -19.46 -3.39
C ARG A 583 -8.90 -18.99 -4.25
N ILE A 584 -9.16 -18.58 -5.49
CA ILE A 584 -8.12 -18.08 -6.41
C ILE A 584 -7.57 -16.76 -5.86
N ASP A 585 -8.48 -15.86 -5.49
CA ASP A 585 -8.19 -14.58 -4.84
C ASP A 585 -9.32 -14.19 -3.87
N GLU A 586 -9.24 -13.01 -3.26
CA GLU A 586 -10.26 -12.58 -2.30
C GLU A 586 -11.68 -12.43 -2.87
N ARG A 587 -11.85 -12.39 -4.19
CA ARG A 587 -13.11 -12.14 -4.88
C ARG A 587 -13.53 -13.29 -5.78
N THR A 588 -12.66 -14.25 -6.04
CA THR A 588 -12.90 -15.31 -7.01
C THR A 588 -12.66 -16.66 -6.35
N PHE A 589 -13.71 -17.47 -6.40
CA PHE A 589 -13.72 -18.85 -5.96
C PHE A 589 -13.73 -19.78 -7.17
N LEU A 590 -13.02 -20.91 -7.10
CA LEU A 590 -13.00 -21.96 -8.12
C LEU A 590 -13.40 -23.28 -7.47
N CYS A 591 -14.36 -23.96 -8.07
CA CYS A 591 -14.56 -25.39 -7.85
C CYS A 591 -14.38 -26.15 -9.16
N ALA A 592 -13.72 -27.30 -9.09
CA ALA A 592 -13.53 -28.21 -10.20
C ALA A 592 -13.78 -29.65 -9.74
N LEU A 593 -14.35 -30.45 -10.62
CA LEU A 593 -14.49 -31.89 -10.52
C LEU A 593 -14.02 -32.48 -11.84
N SER A 594 -13.06 -33.39 -11.77
CA SER A 594 -12.53 -34.09 -12.92
C SER A 594 -12.67 -35.59 -12.71
N ASP A 595 -13.18 -36.25 -13.74
CA ASP A 595 -13.29 -37.71 -13.81
C ASP A 595 -12.32 -38.19 -14.89
N GLY A 596 -11.32 -38.97 -14.46
CA GLY A 596 -10.32 -39.56 -15.33
C GLY A 596 -10.83 -40.88 -15.91
N MET A 597 -10.70 -41.08 -17.22
CA MET A 597 -11.19 -42.31 -17.87
C MET A 597 -10.62 -43.57 -17.21
N GLY A 598 -11.51 -44.45 -16.73
CA GLY A 598 -11.18 -45.71 -16.06
C GLY A 598 -11.43 -45.65 -14.55
N SER A 599 -10.70 -46.44 -13.78
CA SER A 599 -10.74 -46.41 -12.31
C SER A 599 -9.35 -46.70 -11.75
N GLY A 600 -9.11 -46.37 -10.49
CA GLY A 600 -7.83 -46.65 -9.83
C GLY A 600 -6.76 -45.57 -10.06
N GLU A 601 -5.50 -45.92 -9.83
CA GLU A 601 -4.41 -44.94 -9.71
C GLU A 601 -4.07 -44.22 -11.02
N GLN A 602 -4.25 -44.87 -12.18
CA GLN A 602 -3.97 -44.25 -13.48
C GLN A 602 -5.00 -43.17 -13.83
N ALA A 603 -6.30 -43.46 -13.64
CA ALA A 603 -7.38 -42.50 -13.82
C ALA A 603 -7.15 -41.27 -12.92
N ARG A 604 -6.82 -41.52 -11.65
CA ARG A 604 -6.50 -40.47 -10.68
C ARG A 604 -5.35 -39.56 -11.11
N ARG A 605 -4.27 -40.11 -11.70
CA ARG A 605 -3.14 -39.29 -12.16
C ARG A 605 -3.54 -38.33 -13.27
N ILE A 606 -4.42 -38.77 -14.17
CA ILE A 606 -4.90 -37.95 -15.29
C ILE A 606 -5.79 -36.81 -14.75
N SER A 607 -6.76 -37.13 -13.89
CA SER A 607 -7.64 -36.14 -13.26
C SER A 607 -6.88 -35.16 -12.35
N ASP A 608 -5.95 -35.65 -11.51
CA ASP A 608 -5.08 -34.83 -10.64
C ASP A 608 -4.24 -33.85 -11.47
N CYS A 609 -3.66 -34.31 -12.58
CA CYS A 609 -2.86 -33.47 -13.47
C CYS A 609 -3.70 -32.35 -14.10
N ALA A 610 -4.89 -32.69 -14.59
CA ALA A 610 -5.78 -31.73 -15.24
C ALA A 610 -6.25 -30.64 -14.26
N VAL A 611 -6.70 -31.03 -13.06
CA VAL A 611 -7.11 -30.10 -12.01
C VAL A 611 -5.94 -29.21 -11.57
N SER A 612 -4.75 -29.78 -11.36
CA SER A 612 -3.56 -29.04 -10.93
C SER A 612 -3.11 -27.97 -11.94
N LEU A 613 -3.21 -28.27 -13.25
CA LEU A 613 -2.89 -27.31 -14.31
C LEU A 613 -3.91 -26.17 -14.36
N ILE A 614 -5.21 -26.49 -14.26
CA ILE A 614 -6.28 -25.49 -14.21
C ILE A 614 -6.06 -24.55 -13.02
N GLU A 615 -5.84 -25.09 -11.82
CA GLU A 615 -5.56 -24.28 -10.62
C GLU A 615 -4.38 -23.34 -10.81
N SER A 616 -3.27 -23.86 -11.36
CA SER A 616 -2.04 -23.10 -11.54
C SER A 616 -2.24 -21.93 -12.50
N PHE A 617 -2.94 -22.15 -13.61
CA PHE A 617 -3.21 -21.11 -14.60
C PHE A 617 -4.23 -20.07 -14.10
N TYR A 618 -5.26 -20.49 -13.37
CA TYR A 618 -6.20 -19.54 -12.75
C TYR A 618 -5.54 -18.70 -11.66
N ARG A 619 -4.68 -19.30 -10.81
CA ARG A 619 -3.86 -18.53 -9.84
C ARG A 619 -2.90 -17.55 -10.51
N ALA A 620 -2.44 -17.86 -11.72
CA ALA A 620 -1.63 -16.94 -12.52
C ALA A 620 -2.44 -15.81 -13.19
N GLY A 621 -3.78 -15.82 -13.08
CA GLY A 621 -4.66 -14.80 -13.64
C GLY A 621 -4.93 -14.97 -15.14
N MET A 622 -4.78 -16.19 -15.67
CA MET A 622 -5.15 -16.50 -17.05
C MET A 622 -6.65 -16.42 -17.28
N ALA A 623 -7.07 -15.95 -18.47
CA ALA A 623 -8.47 -15.99 -18.86
C ALA A 623 -8.95 -17.45 -19.02
N GLY A 624 -10.17 -17.75 -18.58
CA GLY A 624 -10.67 -19.12 -18.51
C GLY A 624 -10.62 -19.89 -19.84
N GLU A 625 -10.98 -19.26 -20.95
CA GLU A 625 -10.88 -19.86 -22.29
C GLU A 625 -9.43 -20.24 -22.66
N THR A 626 -8.46 -19.40 -22.29
CA THR A 626 -7.03 -19.66 -22.51
C THR A 626 -6.53 -20.79 -21.61
N VAL A 627 -7.00 -20.86 -20.36
CA VAL A 627 -6.68 -21.97 -19.45
C VAL A 627 -7.11 -23.30 -20.07
N LEU A 628 -8.38 -23.41 -20.44
CA LEU A 628 -8.94 -24.67 -20.95
C LEU A 628 -8.30 -25.13 -22.25
N SER A 629 -8.12 -24.20 -23.20
CA SER A 629 -7.46 -24.52 -24.47
C SER A 629 -6.02 -24.99 -24.27
N THR A 630 -5.29 -24.38 -23.32
CA THR A 630 -3.92 -24.78 -22.98
C THR A 630 -3.89 -26.16 -22.32
N VAL A 631 -4.77 -26.41 -21.35
CA VAL A 631 -4.87 -27.69 -20.65
C VAL A 631 -5.27 -28.81 -21.60
N ASN A 632 -6.27 -28.59 -22.47
CA ASN A 632 -6.68 -29.58 -23.49
C ASN A 632 -5.49 -30.03 -24.33
N ARG A 633 -4.71 -29.07 -24.84
CA ARG A 633 -3.56 -29.35 -25.70
C ARG A 633 -2.43 -30.05 -24.97
N LEU A 634 -2.19 -29.71 -23.69
CA LEU A 634 -1.19 -30.39 -22.86
C LEU A 634 -1.57 -31.86 -22.60
N LEU A 635 -2.86 -32.12 -22.37
CA LEU A 635 -3.37 -33.49 -22.15
C LEU A 635 -3.38 -34.31 -23.45
N SER A 636 -3.68 -33.69 -24.60
CA SER A 636 -3.64 -34.33 -25.93
C SER A 636 -2.23 -34.74 -26.39
N PHE A 637 -1.16 -34.24 -25.77
CA PHE A 637 0.22 -34.54 -26.19
C PHE A 637 0.74 -35.89 -25.65
N ASN A 638 -0.01 -36.56 -24.76
CA ASN A 638 0.35 -37.88 -24.25
C ASN A 638 0.03 -38.98 -25.28
N ARG A 639 0.94 -39.94 -25.44
CA ARG A 639 0.80 -41.08 -26.40
C ARG A 639 -0.26 -42.11 -25.97
N GLU A 640 -0.69 -42.06 -24.71
CA GLU A 640 -1.79 -42.87 -24.17
C GLU A 640 -3.09 -42.07 -24.37
N GLU A 641 -4.16 -42.70 -24.89
CA GLU A 641 -5.51 -42.15 -25.05
C GLU A 641 -6.11 -41.73 -23.69
N SER A 642 -5.55 -40.68 -23.08
CA SER A 642 -5.80 -40.26 -21.72
C SER A 642 -6.79 -39.11 -21.75
N PHE A 643 -8.05 -39.40 -21.44
CA PHE A 643 -9.12 -38.40 -21.43
C PHE A 643 -9.60 -38.14 -20.02
N ALA A 644 -9.98 -36.89 -19.76
CA ALA A 644 -10.64 -36.53 -18.52
C ALA A 644 -11.85 -35.63 -18.82
N CYS A 645 -12.95 -35.95 -18.16
CA CYS A 645 -14.10 -35.08 -18.06
C CYS A 645 -13.78 -34.01 -17.01
N ILE A 646 -14.18 -32.77 -17.26
CA ILE A 646 -14.00 -31.67 -16.31
C ILE A 646 -15.26 -30.85 -16.23
N ASP A 647 -15.78 -30.73 -15.01
CA ASP A 647 -16.71 -29.71 -14.61
C ASP A 647 -16.01 -28.69 -13.74
N MET A 648 -16.15 -27.42 -14.06
CA MET A 648 -15.61 -26.36 -13.24
C MET A 648 -16.53 -25.15 -13.20
N ALA A 649 -16.44 -24.40 -12.13
CA ALA A 649 -17.10 -23.11 -12.01
C ALA A 649 -16.20 -22.11 -11.30
N THR A 650 -16.08 -20.93 -11.90
CA THR A 650 -15.50 -19.77 -11.24
C THR A 650 -16.59 -18.81 -10.82
N VAL A 651 -16.65 -18.49 -9.53
CA VAL A 651 -17.66 -17.61 -8.95
C VAL A 651 -17.02 -16.31 -8.48
N ASN A 652 -17.51 -15.19 -9.00
CA ASN A 652 -17.17 -13.86 -8.52
C ASN A 652 -18.02 -13.51 -7.28
N LEU A 653 -17.37 -13.40 -6.13
CA LEU A 653 -17.94 -13.16 -4.81
C LEU A 653 -18.42 -11.71 -4.59
N ASP A 654 -18.17 -10.77 -5.50
CA ASP A 654 -18.77 -9.43 -5.42
C ASP A 654 -20.16 -9.38 -6.07
N THR A 655 -20.31 -10.12 -7.17
CA THR A 655 -21.49 -10.05 -8.04
C THR A 655 -22.39 -11.28 -7.92
N GLY A 656 -21.85 -12.42 -7.49
CA GLY A 656 -22.51 -13.72 -7.54
C GLY A 656 -22.45 -14.38 -8.93
N ARG A 657 -21.76 -13.78 -9.91
CA ARG A 657 -21.65 -14.36 -11.25
C ARG A 657 -20.79 -15.63 -11.22
N ALA A 658 -21.36 -16.73 -11.70
CA ALA A 658 -20.70 -18.01 -11.90
C ALA A 658 -20.50 -18.26 -13.40
N ASP A 659 -19.25 -18.42 -13.81
CA ASP A 659 -18.87 -18.91 -15.13
C ASP A 659 -18.58 -20.41 -14.99
N ILE A 660 -19.51 -21.23 -15.52
CA ILE A 660 -19.51 -22.68 -15.41
C ILE A 660 -19.07 -23.26 -16.75
N ILE A 661 -18.14 -24.22 -16.70
CA ILE A 661 -17.54 -24.83 -17.87
C ILE A 661 -17.65 -26.33 -17.67
N LYS A 662 -18.32 -27.01 -18.60
CA LYS A 662 -18.50 -28.46 -18.60
C LYS A 662 -17.87 -29.06 -19.84
N ILE A 663 -17.03 -30.09 -19.68
CA ILE A 663 -16.30 -30.77 -20.77
C ILE A 663 -16.37 -32.28 -20.57
N GLY A 664 -17.07 -33.00 -21.46
CA GLY A 664 -17.24 -34.46 -21.36
C GLY A 664 -18.05 -34.98 -20.17
N SER A 665 -18.53 -34.08 -19.30
CA SER A 665 -19.00 -34.42 -17.95
C SER A 665 -20.53 -34.59 -17.85
N PRO A 666 -21.03 -35.40 -16.89
CA PRO A 666 -22.45 -35.55 -16.53
C PRO A 666 -23.15 -34.26 -16.02
N LEU A 667 -24.38 -34.43 -15.53
CA LEU A 667 -25.28 -33.37 -15.06
C LEU A 667 -24.67 -32.57 -13.90
N GLY A 668 -24.81 -31.24 -13.94
CA GLY A 668 -24.71 -30.38 -12.75
C GLY A 668 -26.09 -29.88 -12.35
N PHE A 669 -26.22 -29.34 -11.14
CA PHE A 669 -27.48 -28.75 -10.68
C PHE A 669 -27.22 -27.39 -10.04
N LEU A 670 -28.13 -26.45 -10.28
CA LEU A 670 -28.22 -25.19 -9.57
C LEU A 670 -29.51 -25.18 -8.75
N LEU A 671 -29.36 -25.20 -7.43
CA LEU A 671 -30.46 -25.20 -6.47
C LEU A 671 -30.70 -23.77 -5.98
N ALA A 672 -31.91 -23.28 -6.22
CA ALA A 672 -32.43 -22.03 -5.68
C ALA A 672 -33.58 -22.30 -4.70
N ASP A 673 -34.08 -21.26 -4.03
CA ASP A 673 -35.13 -21.40 -3.01
C ASP A 673 -36.40 -22.07 -3.53
N ASP A 674 -36.76 -21.87 -4.80
CA ASP A 674 -38.00 -22.42 -5.38
C ASP A 674 -37.78 -23.23 -6.65
N SER A 675 -36.54 -23.37 -7.13
CA SER A 675 -36.25 -24.04 -8.40
C SER A 675 -34.97 -24.85 -8.38
N ILE A 676 -34.93 -25.87 -9.24
CA ILE A 676 -33.77 -26.69 -9.54
C ILE A 676 -33.53 -26.55 -11.04
N GLU A 677 -32.39 -25.96 -11.42
CA GLU A 677 -31.95 -25.90 -12.81
C GLU A 677 -30.93 -27.02 -13.06
N ILE A 678 -31.10 -27.76 -14.15
CA ILE A 678 -30.18 -28.81 -14.59
C ILE A 678 -29.17 -28.18 -15.55
N LEU A 679 -27.88 -28.41 -15.29
CA LEU A 679 -26.75 -27.93 -16.07
C LEU A 679 -26.20 -29.08 -16.91
N GLU A 680 -26.47 -29.09 -18.20
CA GLU A 680 -26.06 -30.17 -19.12
C GLU A 680 -24.94 -29.70 -20.07
N SER A 681 -24.14 -30.64 -20.57
CA SER A 681 -23.09 -30.42 -21.55
C SER A 681 -23.32 -31.26 -22.80
N ASN A 682 -23.10 -30.68 -23.97
CA ASN A 682 -23.05 -31.41 -25.25
C ASN A 682 -21.62 -31.56 -25.79
N SER A 683 -20.61 -31.28 -24.94
CA SER A 683 -19.19 -31.24 -25.37
C SER A 683 -18.44 -32.52 -25.02
N LEU A 684 -17.53 -32.93 -25.91
CA LEU A 684 -16.68 -34.12 -25.76
C LEU A 684 -15.61 -33.93 -24.65
N PRO A 685 -15.11 -35.02 -24.02
CA PRO A 685 -14.05 -34.95 -23.00
C PRO A 685 -12.74 -34.31 -23.48
N LEU A 686 -11.95 -33.76 -22.55
CA LEU A 686 -10.63 -33.19 -22.86
C LEU A 686 -9.66 -34.29 -23.31
N GLY A 687 -8.80 -33.95 -24.27
CA GLY A 687 -7.79 -34.84 -24.84
C GLY A 687 -8.21 -35.51 -26.16
N VAL A 688 -9.50 -35.67 -26.45
CA VAL A 688 -10.01 -36.51 -27.58
C VAL A 688 -9.79 -35.89 -28.96
N LEU A 689 -10.02 -34.58 -29.10
CA LEU A 689 -9.86 -33.86 -30.37
C LEU A 689 -9.30 -32.45 -30.10
N GLU A 690 -8.47 -31.94 -31.02
CA GLU A 690 -7.89 -30.58 -30.92
C GLU A 690 -8.95 -29.45 -31.00
N GLY A 691 -10.21 -29.79 -31.32
CA GLY A 691 -11.33 -28.87 -31.50
C GLY A 691 -12.44 -28.94 -30.44
N VAL A 692 -12.21 -29.52 -29.26
CA VAL A 692 -13.22 -29.57 -28.18
C VAL A 692 -13.67 -28.15 -27.82
N ARG A 693 -14.94 -27.83 -28.09
CA ARG A 693 -15.59 -26.59 -27.65
C ARG A 693 -16.23 -26.85 -26.29
N PRO A 694 -15.71 -26.29 -25.19
CA PRO A 694 -16.32 -26.46 -23.88
C PRO A 694 -17.73 -25.87 -23.87
N THR A 695 -18.65 -26.48 -23.13
CA THR A 695 -19.96 -25.86 -22.87
C THR A 695 -19.77 -24.83 -21.77
N ALA A 696 -19.78 -23.54 -22.13
CA ALA A 696 -19.68 -22.43 -21.19
C ALA A 696 -21.08 -21.88 -20.87
N LEU A 697 -21.44 -21.89 -19.59
CA LEU A 697 -22.71 -21.40 -19.04
C LEU A 697 -22.41 -20.26 -18.07
N GLN A 698 -23.12 -19.14 -18.23
CA GLN A 698 -23.04 -18.03 -17.26
C GLN A 698 -24.32 -17.97 -16.46
N ARG A 699 -24.21 -17.98 -15.14
CA ARG A 699 -25.33 -17.88 -14.20
C ARG A 699 -25.03 -16.86 -13.11
N SER A 700 -26.09 -16.28 -12.54
CA SER A 700 -25.97 -15.38 -11.39
C SER A 700 -26.51 -16.10 -10.17
N LEU A 701 -25.64 -16.44 -9.25
CA LEU A 701 -25.97 -17.06 -7.97
C LEU A 701 -26.42 -15.98 -6.99
N SER A 702 -27.53 -16.22 -6.33
CA SER A 702 -28.02 -15.39 -5.22
C SER A 702 -27.63 -15.98 -3.87
N ASP A 703 -27.88 -15.21 -2.80
CA ASP A 703 -27.74 -15.71 -1.44
C ASP A 703 -28.53 -17.02 -1.24
N GLY A 704 -27.92 -18.00 -0.61
CA GLY A 704 -28.54 -19.30 -0.37
C GLY A 704 -28.47 -20.29 -1.53
N ASN A 705 -28.16 -19.85 -2.76
CA ASN A 705 -28.10 -20.76 -3.91
C ASN A 705 -26.94 -21.76 -3.79
N VAL A 706 -27.17 -22.99 -4.25
CA VAL A 706 -26.19 -24.07 -4.21
C VAL A 706 -25.87 -24.55 -5.62
N LEU A 707 -24.61 -24.46 -6.02
CA LEU A 707 -24.08 -25.13 -7.20
C LEU A 707 -23.63 -26.54 -6.81
N LEU A 708 -24.17 -27.55 -7.48
CA LEU A 708 -23.86 -28.95 -7.25
C LEU A 708 -23.24 -29.55 -8.52
N LEU A 709 -22.02 -30.06 -8.39
CA LEU A 709 -21.31 -30.83 -9.41
C LEU A 709 -21.25 -32.30 -8.95
N ILE A 710 -21.52 -33.23 -9.85
CA ILE A 710 -21.50 -34.67 -9.56
C ILE A 710 -20.75 -35.43 -10.65
N SER A 711 -20.13 -36.55 -10.31
CA SER A 711 -19.53 -37.47 -11.28
C SER A 711 -20.57 -38.43 -11.87
N ASP A 712 -20.14 -39.19 -12.87
CA ASP A 712 -21.03 -40.04 -13.65
C ASP A 712 -21.44 -41.28 -12.86
N GLY A 713 -20.63 -41.74 -11.91
CA GLY A 713 -20.99 -42.81 -10.98
C GLY A 713 -22.23 -42.47 -10.14
N ILE A 714 -22.40 -41.20 -9.73
CA ILE A 714 -23.66 -40.77 -9.07
C ILE A 714 -24.78 -40.73 -10.09
N THR A 715 -24.54 -40.14 -11.26
CA THR A 715 -25.57 -40.00 -12.30
C THR A 715 -26.07 -41.36 -12.78
N ALA A 716 -25.22 -42.37 -12.86
CA ALA A 716 -25.53 -43.74 -13.26
C ALA A 716 -26.25 -44.54 -12.17
N ALA A 717 -26.00 -44.25 -10.89
CA ALA A 717 -26.73 -44.85 -9.78
C ALA A 717 -28.20 -44.38 -9.73
N PHE A 718 -28.48 -43.19 -10.24
CA PHE A 718 -29.83 -42.68 -10.44
C PHE A 718 -30.31 -43.00 -11.87
N GLY A 719 -31.55 -43.47 -12.05
CA GLY A 719 -32.01 -43.89 -13.37
C GLY A 719 -32.26 -42.74 -14.35
N SER A 720 -32.45 -41.52 -13.84
CA SER A 720 -32.78 -40.33 -14.62
C SER A 720 -32.37 -39.04 -13.92
N SER A 721 -32.19 -37.96 -14.70
CA SER A 721 -31.98 -36.60 -14.18
C SER A 721 -33.12 -36.11 -13.29
N THR A 722 -34.35 -36.54 -13.61
CA THR A 722 -35.56 -36.24 -12.83
C THR A 722 -35.56 -36.89 -11.45
N ASP A 723 -35.03 -38.12 -11.31
CA ASP A 723 -34.95 -38.79 -10.00
C ASP A 723 -33.99 -38.07 -9.05
N ILE A 724 -32.90 -37.52 -9.60
CA ILE A 724 -31.93 -36.72 -8.84
C ILE A 724 -32.59 -35.40 -8.42
N ALA A 725 -33.26 -34.71 -9.35
CA ALA A 725 -33.98 -33.47 -9.04
C ALA A 725 -35.06 -33.68 -7.96
N ASP A 726 -35.82 -34.78 -8.03
CA ASP A 726 -36.84 -35.15 -7.04
C ASP A 726 -36.23 -35.42 -5.66
N PHE A 727 -35.06 -36.05 -5.60
CA PHE A 727 -34.32 -36.23 -4.36
C PHE A 727 -33.86 -34.89 -3.79
N LEU A 728 -33.23 -34.05 -4.62
CA LEU A 728 -32.73 -32.72 -4.22
C LEU A 728 -33.86 -31.80 -3.75
N ALA A 729 -35.04 -31.90 -4.35
CA ALA A 729 -36.23 -31.15 -3.93
C ALA A 729 -36.71 -31.53 -2.51
N ARG A 730 -36.53 -32.80 -2.10
CA ARG A 730 -36.90 -33.31 -0.77
C ARG A 730 -35.79 -33.13 0.26
N ALA A 731 -34.53 -33.19 -0.18
CA ALA A 731 -33.34 -33.13 0.66
C ALA A 731 -32.79 -31.71 0.81
N ARG A 732 -33.67 -30.69 0.90
CA ARG A 732 -33.22 -29.30 1.10
C ARG A 732 -32.56 -29.15 2.47
N THR A 733 -31.27 -28.82 2.47
CA THR A 733 -30.50 -28.59 3.69
C THR A 733 -29.67 -27.33 3.57
N ASP A 734 -29.51 -26.62 4.68
CA ASP A 734 -28.69 -25.42 4.68
C ASP A 734 -27.17 -25.71 4.58
N ASN A 735 -26.76 -26.89 5.02
CA ASN A 735 -25.36 -27.30 5.03
C ASN A 735 -24.99 -28.03 3.73
N PRO A 736 -24.08 -27.50 2.90
CA PRO A 736 -23.68 -28.14 1.64
C PRO A 736 -23.03 -29.52 1.85
N GLN A 737 -22.36 -29.77 2.99
CA GLN A 737 -21.80 -31.09 3.31
C GLN A 737 -22.90 -32.14 3.52
N THR A 738 -23.96 -31.78 4.26
CA THR A 738 -25.09 -32.68 4.48
C THR A 738 -25.83 -33.02 3.19
N LEU A 739 -25.92 -32.06 2.26
CA LEU A 739 -26.46 -32.29 0.93
C LEU A 739 -25.61 -33.30 0.14
N ALA A 740 -24.28 -33.09 0.11
CA ALA A 740 -23.35 -33.97 -0.59
C ALA A 740 -23.37 -35.41 -0.02
N ASP A 741 -23.28 -35.54 1.31
CA ASP A 741 -23.32 -36.83 2.01
C ASP A 741 -24.66 -37.55 1.78
N GLY A 742 -25.77 -36.81 1.83
CA GLY A 742 -27.11 -37.33 1.60
C GLY A 742 -27.29 -37.85 0.17
N LEU A 743 -26.77 -37.13 -0.82
CA LEU A 743 -26.82 -37.54 -2.23
C LEU A 743 -25.98 -38.80 -2.48
N LEU A 744 -24.76 -38.86 -1.92
CA LEU A 744 -23.89 -40.03 -2.03
C LEU A 744 -24.53 -41.25 -1.36
N ALA A 745 -25.09 -41.09 -0.15
CA ALA A 745 -25.77 -42.18 0.55
C ALA A 745 -26.98 -42.69 -0.23
N ALA A 746 -27.74 -41.79 -0.88
CA ALA A 746 -28.84 -42.18 -1.75
C ALA A 746 -28.35 -42.96 -2.99
N ALA A 747 -27.26 -42.53 -3.62
CA ALA A 747 -26.63 -43.26 -4.74
C ALA A 747 -26.19 -44.68 -4.33
N LEU A 748 -25.50 -44.79 -3.19
CA LEU A 748 -25.06 -46.09 -2.64
C LEU A 748 -26.25 -46.99 -2.28
N SER A 749 -27.33 -46.43 -1.72
CA SER A 749 -28.52 -47.20 -1.38
C SER A 749 -29.19 -47.84 -2.60
N LYS A 750 -29.16 -47.16 -3.75
CA LYS A 750 -29.70 -47.63 -5.03
C LYS A 750 -28.85 -48.73 -5.68
N THR A 751 -27.57 -48.80 -5.30
CA THR A 751 -26.59 -49.80 -5.79
C THR A 751 -26.32 -50.92 -4.77
N GLY A 752 -27.19 -51.08 -3.76
CA GLY A 752 -27.09 -52.15 -2.76
C GLY A 752 -25.94 -51.95 -1.75
N GLY A 753 -25.48 -50.71 -1.58
CA GLY A 753 -24.39 -50.33 -0.66
C GLY A 753 -22.99 -50.49 -1.25
N ILE A 754 -22.86 -50.73 -2.56
CA ILE A 754 -21.58 -50.97 -3.24
C ILE A 754 -21.41 -49.92 -4.35
N ALA A 755 -20.29 -49.20 -4.33
CA ALA A 755 -19.94 -48.29 -5.42
C ALA A 755 -19.51 -49.08 -6.66
N ILE A 756 -20.36 -49.10 -7.70
CA ILE A 756 -20.10 -49.77 -8.98
C ILE A 756 -19.08 -48.97 -9.81
N ASP A 757 -19.06 -47.66 -9.61
CA ASP A 757 -18.05 -46.74 -10.16
C ASP A 757 -17.65 -45.70 -9.12
N ASP A 758 -16.67 -44.88 -9.45
CA ASP A 758 -16.26 -43.77 -8.59
C ASP A 758 -17.39 -42.73 -8.50
N MET A 759 -17.75 -42.32 -7.28
CA MET A 759 -18.87 -41.43 -7.02
C MET A 759 -18.39 -40.22 -6.27
N THR A 760 -18.59 -39.02 -6.81
CA THR A 760 -18.19 -37.76 -6.17
C THR A 760 -19.26 -36.69 -6.33
N ALA A 761 -19.59 -36.00 -5.24
CA ALA A 761 -20.48 -34.84 -5.20
C ALA A 761 -19.78 -33.65 -4.54
N VAL A 762 -19.83 -32.50 -5.21
CA VAL A 762 -19.29 -31.22 -4.73
C VAL A 762 -20.42 -30.20 -4.69
N ALA A 763 -20.80 -29.78 -3.50
CA ALA A 763 -21.83 -28.75 -3.28
C ALA A 763 -21.18 -27.45 -2.83
N VAL A 764 -21.50 -26.34 -3.48
CA VAL A 764 -21.01 -24.99 -3.14
C VAL A 764 -22.20 -24.08 -2.92
N ARG A 765 -22.37 -23.61 -1.69
CA ARG A 765 -23.40 -22.65 -1.30
C ARG A 765 -22.82 -21.24 -1.22
N LEU A 766 -23.48 -20.29 -1.88
CA LEU A 766 -23.17 -18.87 -1.77
C LEU A 766 -23.89 -18.25 -0.56
N ILE A 767 -23.18 -17.46 0.24
CA ILE A 767 -23.68 -16.86 1.49
C ILE A 767 -23.41 -15.35 1.45
N LEU A 768 -24.41 -14.52 1.72
CA LEU A 768 -24.24 -13.07 1.82
C LEU A 768 -23.46 -12.68 3.09
N GLN A 769 -22.46 -11.80 2.97
CA GLN A 769 -21.57 -11.41 4.09
C GLN A 769 -21.99 -10.17 4.89
#